data_AF-A0A6G1PKH6-F1
#
_entry.id   AF-A0A6G1PKH6-F1
#
_cell.length_a   1.000
_cell.length_b   1.000
_cell.length_c   1.000
_cell.angle_alpha   90.00
_cell.angle_beta   90.00
_cell.angle_gamma   90.00
#
_symmetry.space_group_name_H-M   'P 1'
#
loop_
_entity.id
_entity.type
_entity.pdbx_description
1 polymer ?
#
loop_
_entity_poly.entity_id
_entity_poly.type
_entity_poly.pdbx_seq_one_letter_code
_entity_poly.pdbx_strand_id
1 'polypeptide(L)'
;MNTFTVSVFLLALGFLVCEGSNPCCSEPCQNRGVCTALGSDKYECDCTRTGFYGQNCTTPEFLTWIKVSLKPSPNTVHYLLTHFKGFWNIINNISFLRDFIMRYVLTSRSHLIDSPPTYNADYGYKSWEAYSNLSYYTRTLPPVPQDCPTPMGVSGKKELPDVKVLAEKLLMRKQFIPDPQGTSLMFAFFAQHFTHQFFKSDLKKGPAFTQAKGHGVDLSHIYGDTLERQHKLRLFKDGKLKYQIVDEEVYPPTVEEVGVEMYYPPHVPESQRFAVGHEAFGLVPGLLMYATIWLREHNRVCDVLKEVHPDWDDERLFQTTRLVLIGETIKIVIEDYVQHLSGYHFKLKFDPELLFNQRFQYQNRIASEFNTLYHWHPLMPDTFHIEEKDYNYKQFVFNTSLLTTHGINNLVESFTNQIAGRVAGGRNVPVSILYVAMKSIEHSREMRYQSLNAYRKRFSMMPYSSFEDMTGEKEMAAILEEMYGHIDAVELYPGLLVEKPRPNGIFGETMVEMGAPFSLKGLMGNPICSPEYWKPSTFGGSVGFDIINTASLQKLICNNVRGPCPMASFNVPNVKDTGSMIINSTWYETTKEPDMHGWKKWIIRQLTRKMSERLIDLEETVTHTGPKGVINDWRRFKLESMDPENLPPAKRELLRQMSSPNRARDDSRANLNRKMSVQEYELLKEEDEGCLKKYRRQCMQEMHEKLSFGPRFEGVHDLESGEAFLEVIKKEHHTTVVIVHIYKVGVKGCEELNNCLDCLATEYPTVKFCRIDAVASGAAERFSDDVLPTLLVYKAGELIGNFLACTQHLNEEFFATDVEAFLNSYGLMPEKELPGIENEEENDVE
;
A
#
# COMPACT_ATOMS: atom_id res chain seq x y z
N MET A 1 -56.80 47.62 -18.97
CA MET A 1 -56.00 46.43 -18.59
C MET A 1 -55.18 46.02 -19.80
N ASN A 2 -54.29 46.90 -20.24
CA ASN A 2 -52.84 46.94 -20.00
C ASN A 2 -52.07 45.82 -20.72
N THR A 3 -51.69 46.16 -21.95
CA THR A 3 -50.56 45.61 -22.73
C THR A 3 -49.23 45.60 -21.97
N PHE A 4 -49.15 46.29 -20.82
CA PHE A 4 -48.03 46.23 -19.89
C PHE A 4 -47.92 44.89 -19.12
N THR A 5 -49.01 44.14 -18.97
CA THR A 5 -49.02 42.90 -18.18
C THR A 5 -48.54 41.69 -18.99
N VAL A 6 -48.63 41.74 -20.32
CA VAL A 6 -48.20 40.66 -21.22
C VAL A 6 -46.69 40.71 -21.48
N SER A 7 -46.09 41.91 -21.53
CA SER A 7 -44.63 42.04 -21.67
C SER A 7 -43.88 41.61 -20.41
N VAL A 8 -44.45 41.78 -19.21
CA VAL A 8 -43.82 41.30 -17.96
C VAL A 8 -43.92 39.78 -17.83
N PHE A 9 -44.96 39.15 -18.35
CA PHE A 9 -45.07 37.68 -18.39
C PHE A 9 -44.15 37.03 -19.44
N LEU A 10 -43.91 37.68 -20.58
CA LEU A 10 -42.94 37.21 -21.59
C LEU A 10 -41.48 37.48 -21.19
N LEU A 11 -41.20 38.52 -20.40
CA LEU A 11 -39.89 38.71 -19.78
C LEU A 11 -39.65 37.75 -18.61
N ALA A 12 -40.68 37.31 -17.89
CA ALA A 12 -40.56 36.28 -16.85
C ALA A 12 -40.37 34.85 -17.41
N LEU A 13 -40.81 34.57 -18.64
CA LEU A 13 -40.52 33.33 -19.38
C LEU A 13 -39.17 33.35 -20.11
N GLY A 14 -38.51 34.52 -20.21
CA GLY A 14 -37.15 34.70 -20.74
C GLY A 14 -36.04 34.53 -19.69
N PHE A 15 -36.39 34.32 -18.42
CA PHE A 15 -35.48 33.93 -17.33
C PHE A 15 -35.66 32.46 -16.94
N LEU A 16 -35.93 31.58 -17.92
CA LEU A 16 -35.29 30.26 -17.86
C LEU A 16 -33.80 30.55 -18.08
N VAL A 17 -33.12 30.87 -16.98
CA VAL A 17 -31.68 30.78 -16.89
C VAL A 17 -31.37 29.37 -17.40
N CYS A 18 -30.85 29.26 -18.61
CA CYS A 18 -29.93 28.17 -18.90
C CYS A 18 -28.81 28.37 -17.88
N GLU A 19 -28.95 27.77 -16.70
CA GLU A 19 -27.83 27.62 -15.80
C GLU A 19 -26.77 26.89 -16.64
N GLY A 20 -25.67 27.59 -16.93
CA GLY A 20 -24.54 27.01 -17.65
C GLY A 20 -24.21 25.71 -16.93
N SER A 21 -24.41 24.58 -17.62
CA SER A 21 -24.13 23.27 -17.05
C SER A 21 -22.65 23.21 -16.72
N ASN A 22 -22.29 22.71 -15.54
CA ASN A 22 -20.91 22.65 -15.09
C ASN A 22 -19.98 22.10 -16.18
N PRO A 23 -18.99 22.89 -16.64
CA PRO A 23 -18.17 22.52 -17.78
C PRO A 23 -17.28 21.29 -17.51
N CYS A 24 -17.12 20.88 -16.26
CA CYS A 24 -16.43 19.65 -15.90
C CYS A 24 -17.31 18.39 -16.07
N CYS A 25 -18.62 18.51 -16.34
CA CYS A 25 -19.51 17.37 -16.60
C CYS A 25 -19.13 16.54 -17.83
N SER A 26 -18.46 17.13 -18.81
CA SER A 26 -17.97 16.41 -19.99
C SER A 26 -16.60 15.76 -19.78
N GLU A 27 -16.03 15.85 -18.57
CA GLU A 27 -14.68 15.36 -18.23
C GLU A 27 -13.61 15.81 -19.25
N PRO A 28 -13.46 17.13 -19.50
CA PRO A 28 -12.63 17.61 -20.60
C PRO A 28 -11.13 17.30 -20.40
N CYS A 29 -10.67 17.25 -19.15
CA CYS A 29 -9.25 17.03 -18.82
C CYS A 29 -8.86 15.56 -18.95
N GLN A 30 -7.95 15.27 -19.88
CA GLN A 30 -7.45 13.92 -20.14
C GLN A 30 -6.18 13.61 -19.33
N ASN A 31 -5.72 12.35 -19.38
CA ASN A 31 -4.41 11.92 -18.86
C ASN A 31 -4.15 12.29 -17.39
N ARG A 32 -5.20 12.22 -16.55
CA ARG A 32 -5.19 12.58 -15.11
C ARG A 32 -5.09 14.09 -14.83
N GLY A 33 -5.31 14.94 -15.83
CA GLY A 33 -5.51 16.37 -15.61
C GLY A 33 -6.73 16.64 -14.73
N VAL A 34 -6.66 17.68 -13.91
CA VAL A 34 -7.74 18.01 -12.95
C VAL A 34 -8.55 19.18 -13.48
N CYS A 35 -9.87 18.98 -13.62
CA CYS A 35 -10.79 20.02 -14.07
C CYS A 35 -11.16 20.96 -12.93
N THR A 36 -11.05 22.26 -13.16
CA THR A 36 -11.53 23.32 -12.26
C THR A 36 -12.46 24.25 -13.03
N ALA A 37 -13.68 24.44 -12.54
CA ALA A 37 -14.61 25.40 -13.13
C ALA A 37 -14.20 26.84 -12.77
N LEU A 38 -14.18 27.74 -13.76
CA LEU A 38 -13.78 29.16 -13.63
C LEU A 38 -14.98 30.13 -13.75
N GLY A 39 -16.21 29.61 -13.58
CA GLY A 39 -17.47 30.33 -13.79
C GLY A 39 -18.55 29.40 -14.34
N SER A 40 -19.62 29.95 -14.91
CA SER A 40 -20.75 29.18 -15.46
C SER A 40 -20.38 28.32 -16.66
N ASP A 41 -19.50 28.80 -17.55
CA ASP A 41 -19.26 28.17 -18.86
C ASP A 41 -17.78 27.96 -19.21
N LYS A 42 -16.87 28.23 -18.26
CA LYS A 42 -15.41 28.13 -18.47
C LYS A 42 -14.79 27.14 -17.49
N TYR A 43 -13.79 26.41 -17.96
CA TYR A 43 -12.99 25.51 -17.15
C TYR A 43 -11.50 25.66 -17.47
N GLU A 44 -10.67 25.16 -16.56
CA GLU A 44 -9.24 24.99 -16.73
C GLU A 44 -8.83 23.57 -16.34
N CYS A 45 -7.88 23.01 -17.07
CA CYS A 45 -7.27 21.73 -16.74
C CYS A 45 -5.88 21.94 -16.16
N ASP A 46 -5.68 21.54 -14.90
CA ASP A 46 -4.34 21.45 -14.32
C ASP A 46 -3.64 20.19 -14.86
N CYS A 47 -2.68 20.39 -15.75
CA CYS A 47 -1.89 19.33 -16.37
C CYS A 47 -0.58 19.04 -15.62
N THR A 48 -0.37 19.60 -14.43
CA THR A 48 0.89 19.49 -13.68
C THR A 48 1.36 18.05 -13.51
N ARG A 49 2.56 17.75 -13.99
CA ARG A 49 3.22 16.41 -13.93
C ARG A 49 2.41 15.27 -14.56
N THR A 50 1.45 15.57 -15.42
CA THR A 50 0.78 14.55 -16.25
C THR A 50 1.68 14.05 -17.39
N GLY A 51 2.70 14.85 -17.77
CA GLY A 51 3.51 14.63 -18.97
C GLY A 51 2.84 15.13 -20.26
N PHE A 52 1.72 15.83 -20.12
CA PHE A 52 0.94 16.46 -21.19
C PHE A 52 0.68 17.93 -20.88
N TYR A 53 0.37 18.71 -21.92
CA TYR A 53 -0.01 20.12 -21.84
C TYR A 53 -1.14 20.46 -22.83
N GLY A 54 -1.52 21.73 -22.88
CA GLY A 54 -2.65 22.24 -23.68
C GLY A 54 -3.95 22.28 -22.90
N GLN A 55 -5.01 22.85 -23.50
CA GLN A 55 -6.28 23.13 -22.81
C GLN A 55 -6.89 21.92 -22.10
N ASN A 56 -6.74 20.72 -22.67
CA ASN A 56 -7.33 19.48 -22.17
C ASN A 56 -6.29 18.43 -21.72
N CYS A 57 -5.02 18.82 -21.57
CA CYS A 57 -3.91 17.90 -21.27
C CYS A 57 -3.74 16.76 -22.29
N THR A 58 -3.86 17.07 -23.58
CA THR A 58 -3.82 16.08 -24.67
C THR A 58 -2.52 16.11 -25.47
N THR A 59 -1.75 17.20 -25.41
CA THR A 59 -0.51 17.32 -26.17
C THR A 59 0.66 16.75 -25.35
N PRO A 60 1.28 15.64 -25.76
CA PRO A 60 2.34 15.01 -24.97
C PRO A 60 3.64 15.81 -25.04
N GLU A 61 4.38 15.82 -23.93
CA GLU A 61 5.81 16.13 -23.96
C GLU A 61 6.58 15.08 -24.78
N PHE A 62 7.76 15.44 -25.31
CA PHE A 62 8.54 14.55 -26.18
C PHE A 62 8.84 13.17 -25.54
N LEU A 63 9.28 13.15 -24.28
CA LEU A 63 9.55 11.90 -23.56
C LEU A 63 8.28 11.10 -23.26
N THR A 64 7.17 11.78 -22.97
CA THR A 64 5.86 11.14 -22.77
C THR A 64 5.38 10.50 -24.07
N TRP A 65 5.52 11.20 -25.20
CA TRP A 65 5.18 10.67 -26.52
C TRP A 65 5.96 9.38 -26.82
N ILE A 66 7.28 9.34 -26.56
CA ILE A 66 8.09 8.13 -26.72
C ILE A 66 7.57 7.00 -25.81
N LYS A 67 7.37 7.28 -24.51
CA LYS A 67 6.91 6.28 -23.54
C LYS A 67 5.56 5.68 -23.91
N VAL A 68 4.59 6.52 -24.28
CA VAL A 68 3.25 6.09 -24.65
C VAL A 68 3.28 5.32 -25.98
N SER A 69 4.06 5.77 -26.96
CA SER A 69 4.17 5.11 -28.27
C SER A 69 4.84 3.74 -28.21
N LEU A 70 5.78 3.54 -27.28
CA LEU A 70 6.47 2.25 -27.08
C LEU A 70 5.77 1.33 -26.06
N LYS A 71 4.80 1.83 -25.29
CA LYS A 71 4.12 1.05 -24.25
C LYS A 71 3.25 -0.04 -24.91
N PRO A 72 3.52 -1.33 -24.67
CA PRO A 72 2.67 -2.39 -25.18
C PRO A 72 1.27 -2.31 -24.54
N SER A 73 0.24 -2.74 -25.29
CA SER A 73 -1.11 -2.83 -24.75
C SER A 73 -1.18 -3.79 -23.55
N PRO A 74 -2.09 -3.61 -22.59
CA PRO A 74 -2.24 -4.54 -21.48
C PRO A 74 -2.52 -5.98 -21.94
N ASN A 75 -3.28 -6.15 -23.02
CA ASN A 75 -3.52 -7.45 -23.65
C ASN A 75 -2.24 -8.10 -24.19
N THR A 76 -1.33 -7.32 -24.78
CA THR A 76 -0.01 -7.80 -25.21
C THR A 76 0.85 -8.24 -24.02
N VAL A 77 0.87 -7.45 -22.95
CA VAL A 77 1.62 -7.79 -21.72
C VAL A 77 1.06 -9.06 -21.08
N HIS A 78 -0.26 -9.17 -20.98
CA HIS A 78 -0.92 -10.36 -20.45
C HIS A 78 -0.60 -11.61 -21.30
N TYR A 79 -0.62 -11.49 -22.63
CA TYR A 79 -0.24 -12.59 -23.52
C TYR A 79 1.20 -13.04 -23.24
N LEU A 80 2.15 -12.12 -23.11
CA LEU A 80 3.54 -12.46 -22.77
C LEU A 80 3.66 -13.17 -21.41
N LEU A 81 2.92 -12.72 -20.40
CA LEU A 81 2.98 -13.28 -19.04
C LEU A 81 2.31 -14.66 -18.90
N THR A 82 1.37 -14.99 -19.80
CA THR A 82 0.61 -16.26 -19.80
C THR A 82 1.09 -17.25 -20.85
N HIS A 83 2.00 -16.85 -21.75
CA HIS A 83 2.59 -17.72 -22.77
C HIS A 83 4.09 -17.92 -22.52
N PHE A 84 4.73 -18.78 -23.31
CA PHE A 84 6.17 -19.03 -23.24
C PHE A 84 6.67 -19.57 -21.88
N LYS A 85 5.97 -20.53 -21.29
CA LYS A 85 6.33 -21.14 -19.98
C LYS A 85 7.81 -21.50 -19.84
N GLY A 86 8.44 -22.06 -20.89
CA GLY A 86 9.87 -22.40 -20.87
C GLY A 86 10.79 -21.19 -20.70
N PHE A 87 10.47 -20.06 -21.32
CA PHE A 87 11.17 -18.80 -21.13
C PHE A 87 11.02 -18.31 -19.69
N TRP A 88 9.78 -18.27 -19.16
CA TRP A 88 9.55 -17.84 -17.79
C TRP A 88 10.21 -18.75 -16.75
N ASN A 89 10.29 -20.05 -16.98
CA ASN A 89 11.05 -20.95 -16.11
C ASN A 89 12.52 -20.55 -15.98
N ILE A 90 13.15 -20.08 -17.06
CA ILE A 90 14.52 -19.55 -17.03
C ILE A 90 14.56 -18.24 -16.22
N ILE A 91 13.66 -17.30 -16.53
CA ILE A 91 13.57 -15.99 -15.85
C ILE A 91 13.37 -16.17 -14.33
N ASN A 92 12.43 -17.03 -13.94
CA ASN A 92 12.07 -17.27 -12.54
C ASN A 92 13.21 -17.88 -11.72
N ASN A 93 14.13 -18.62 -12.37
CA ASN A 93 15.30 -19.21 -11.72
C ASN A 93 16.49 -18.25 -11.64
N ILE A 94 16.44 -17.10 -12.32
CA ILE A 94 17.49 -16.07 -12.29
C ILE A 94 17.00 -14.93 -11.39
N SER A 95 17.44 -14.93 -10.13
CA SER A 95 16.96 -14.02 -9.08
C SER A 95 16.98 -12.54 -9.50
N PHE A 96 18.11 -12.02 -10.00
CA PHE A 96 18.23 -10.60 -10.36
C PHE A 96 17.20 -10.17 -11.42
N LEU A 97 16.83 -11.08 -12.33
CA LEU A 97 15.92 -10.79 -13.44
C LEU A 97 14.45 -10.90 -12.98
N ARG A 98 14.13 -11.91 -12.15
CA ARG A 98 12.84 -12.00 -11.47
C ARG A 98 12.59 -10.75 -10.61
N ASP A 99 13.58 -10.36 -9.82
CA ASP A 99 13.51 -9.20 -8.93
C ASP A 99 13.39 -7.88 -9.71
N PHE A 100 14.10 -7.75 -10.84
CA PHE A 100 13.96 -6.60 -11.72
C PHE A 100 12.53 -6.47 -12.27
N ILE A 101 11.94 -7.57 -12.75
CA ILE A 101 10.58 -7.58 -13.29
C ILE A 101 9.57 -7.33 -12.16
N MET A 102 9.72 -7.97 -11.00
CA MET A 102 8.81 -7.78 -9.88
C MET A 102 8.84 -6.33 -9.37
N ARG A 103 10.03 -5.71 -9.25
CA ARG A 103 10.16 -4.28 -8.91
C ARG A 103 9.45 -3.39 -9.92
N TYR A 104 9.57 -3.69 -11.22
CA TYR A 104 8.85 -2.96 -12.27
C TYR A 104 7.33 -3.12 -12.12
N VAL A 105 6.83 -4.33 -11.85
CA VAL A 105 5.41 -4.57 -11.58
C VAL A 105 4.93 -3.75 -10.38
N LEU A 106 5.65 -3.81 -9.25
CA LEU A 106 5.27 -3.08 -8.03
C LEU A 106 5.22 -1.57 -8.25
N THR A 107 6.25 -0.99 -8.86
CA THR A 107 6.33 0.46 -9.11
C THR A 107 5.30 0.91 -10.15
N SER A 108 5.25 0.27 -11.32
CA SER A 108 4.34 0.65 -12.40
C SER A 108 2.86 0.59 -12.01
N ARG A 109 2.46 -0.41 -11.21
CA ARG A 109 1.09 -0.54 -10.72
C ARG A 109 0.78 0.46 -9.61
N SER A 110 1.69 0.64 -8.66
CA SER A 110 1.45 1.53 -7.51
C SER A 110 1.39 3.01 -7.89
N HIS A 111 2.09 3.45 -8.93
CA HIS A 111 2.02 4.84 -9.43
C HIS A 111 0.65 5.25 -9.98
N LEU A 112 -0.26 4.30 -10.22
CA LEU A 112 -1.63 4.61 -10.63
C LEU A 112 -2.53 5.01 -9.46
N ILE A 113 -2.14 4.70 -8.22
CA ILE A 113 -2.90 5.06 -7.02
C ILE A 113 -2.34 6.35 -6.41
N ASP A 114 -3.24 7.28 -6.12
CA ASP A 114 -2.87 8.57 -5.52
C ASP A 114 -2.54 8.36 -4.02
N SER A 115 -1.38 8.85 -3.59
CA SER A 115 -0.86 8.71 -2.22
C SER A 115 -0.03 9.95 -1.88
N PRO A 116 -0.48 10.85 -0.98
CA PRO A 116 -1.68 10.77 -0.13
C PRO A 116 -3.02 10.68 -0.90
N PRO A 117 -4.12 10.20 -0.27
CA PRO A 117 -5.43 10.13 -0.90
C PRO A 117 -5.98 11.52 -1.25
N THR A 118 -6.86 11.58 -2.25
CA THR A 118 -7.30 12.84 -2.89
C THR A 118 -8.77 13.18 -2.64
N TYR A 119 -9.69 12.37 -3.16
CA TYR A 119 -11.14 12.64 -3.16
C TYR A 119 -11.89 11.66 -2.25
N ASN A 120 -13.14 11.98 -1.94
CA ASN A 120 -14.10 11.01 -1.41
C ASN A 120 -15.48 11.23 -2.07
N ALA A 121 -16.56 10.63 -1.55
CA ALA A 121 -17.89 10.75 -2.15
C ALA A 121 -18.48 12.18 -2.06
N ASP A 122 -18.07 12.95 -1.05
CA ASP A 122 -18.60 14.29 -0.77
C ASP A 122 -17.71 15.39 -1.37
N TYR A 123 -16.40 15.17 -1.39
CA TYR A 123 -15.40 16.12 -1.89
C TYR A 123 -14.83 15.66 -3.23
N GLY A 124 -15.30 16.29 -4.32
CA GLY A 124 -14.73 16.14 -5.68
C GLY A 124 -13.47 16.98 -5.94
N TYR A 125 -12.91 17.57 -4.89
CA TYR A 125 -11.66 18.34 -4.89
C TYR A 125 -10.83 17.96 -3.67
N LYS A 126 -9.53 18.27 -3.68
CA LYS A 126 -8.63 17.95 -2.56
C LYS A 126 -8.97 18.85 -1.37
N SER A 127 -9.21 18.27 -0.21
CA SER A 127 -9.49 19.00 1.03
C SER A 127 -8.82 18.33 2.23
N TRP A 128 -8.63 19.09 3.31
CA TRP A 128 -8.08 18.53 4.54
C TRP A 128 -9.01 17.46 5.13
N GLU A 129 -10.31 17.64 5.02
CA GLU A 129 -11.32 16.67 5.49
C GLU A 129 -11.23 15.34 4.72
N ALA A 130 -11.12 15.39 3.38
CA ALA A 130 -10.97 14.19 2.56
C ALA A 130 -9.67 13.44 2.89
N TYR A 131 -8.61 14.18 3.25
CA TYR A 131 -7.35 13.60 3.69
C TYR A 131 -7.43 13.00 5.10
N SER A 132 -7.89 13.75 6.10
CA SER A 132 -7.75 13.40 7.53
C SER A 132 -8.84 12.44 8.03
N ASN A 133 -10.06 12.49 7.48
CA ASN A 133 -11.16 11.66 7.97
C ASN A 133 -11.08 10.22 7.43
N LEU A 134 -10.55 9.33 8.27
CA LEU A 134 -10.41 7.88 8.00
C LEU A 134 -11.74 7.11 7.97
N SER A 135 -12.87 7.76 8.23
CA SER A 135 -14.18 7.10 8.10
C SER A 135 -14.64 7.04 6.64
N TYR A 136 -14.01 7.76 5.72
CA TYR A 136 -14.34 7.72 4.30
C TYR A 136 -13.50 6.70 3.54
N TYR A 137 -14.14 6.00 2.61
CA TYR A 137 -13.42 5.49 1.46
C TYR A 137 -12.92 6.66 0.60
N THR A 138 -11.67 6.55 0.11
CA THR A 138 -11.17 7.51 -0.91
C THR A 138 -11.76 7.20 -2.27
N ARG A 139 -11.53 8.08 -3.24
CA ARG A 139 -11.87 7.85 -4.64
C ARG A 139 -10.74 8.23 -5.58
N THR A 140 -10.64 7.45 -6.67
CA THR A 140 -9.61 7.65 -7.71
C THR A 140 -10.04 8.66 -8.77
N LEU A 141 -11.36 8.76 -8.99
CA LEU A 141 -12.00 9.80 -9.79
C LEU A 141 -13.00 10.55 -8.90
N PRO A 142 -13.17 11.87 -9.07
CA PRO A 142 -14.17 12.61 -8.32
C PRO A 142 -15.59 12.14 -8.70
N PRO A 143 -16.59 12.36 -7.83
CA PRO A 143 -17.98 12.10 -8.18
C PRO A 143 -18.45 12.96 -9.35
N VAL A 144 -19.33 12.41 -10.19
CA VAL A 144 -20.00 13.16 -11.28
C VAL A 144 -20.74 14.35 -10.66
N PRO A 145 -20.47 15.61 -11.06
CA PRO A 145 -21.14 16.78 -10.48
C PRO A 145 -22.67 16.68 -10.47
N GLN A 146 -23.32 17.21 -9.43
CA GLN A 146 -24.77 17.04 -9.22
C GLN A 146 -25.61 17.80 -10.27
N ASP A 147 -25.04 18.86 -10.84
CA ASP A 147 -25.63 19.75 -11.81
C ASP A 147 -25.39 19.30 -13.27
N CYS A 148 -24.92 18.07 -13.47
CA CYS A 148 -24.77 17.50 -14.80
C CYS A 148 -26.12 17.13 -15.44
N PRO A 149 -26.25 17.26 -16.77
CA PRO A 149 -27.52 17.00 -17.48
C PRO A 149 -27.92 15.52 -17.49
N THR A 150 -26.99 14.60 -17.23
CA THR A 150 -27.24 13.15 -17.09
C THR A 150 -26.50 12.61 -15.86
N PRO A 151 -26.92 11.44 -15.33
CA PRO A 151 -26.23 10.79 -14.21
C PRO A 151 -24.76 10.42 -14.48
N MET A 152 -24.34 10.39 -15.75
CA MET A 152 -22.98 10.06 -16.21
C MET A 152 -22.30 11.27 -16.86
N GLY A 153 -22.61 12.48 -16.42
CA GLY A 153 -22.09 13.71 -16.98
C GLY A 153 -22.97 14.20 -18.12
N VAL A 154 -22.50 14.06 -19.37
CA VAL A 154 -23.21 14.53 -20.57
C VAL A 154 -23.73 13.42 -21.50
N SER A 155 -23.40 12.16 -21.20
CA SER A 155 -23.66 11.01 -22.07
C SER A 155 -24.76 10.11 -21.53
N GLY A 156 -25.48 9.45 -22.44
CA GLY A 156 -26.53 8.49 -22.08
C GLY A 156 -27.89 9.13 -21.82
N LYS A 157 -28.78 8.34 -21.22
CA LYS A 157 -30.16 8.76 -20.92
C LYS A 157 -30.23 9.62 -19.65
N LYS A 158 -31.32 10.37 -19.51
CA LYS A 158 -31.61 11.18 -18.30
C LYS A 158 -31.77 10.33 -17.04
N GLU A 159 -32.23 9.09 -17.20
CA GLU A 159 -32.37 8.12 -16.12
C GLU A 159 -31.55 6.88 -16.45
N LEU A 160 -30.82 6.38 -15.46
CA LEU A 160 -30.08 5.12 -15.58
C LEU A 160 -31.05 3.93 -15.62
N PRO A 161 -30.66 2.78 -16.19
CA PRO A 161 -31.52 1.61 -16.30
C PRO A 161 -32.04 1.14 -14.93
N ASP A 162 -33.24 0.57 -14.87
CA ASP A 162 -33.75 -0.03 -13.64
C ASP A 162 -32.79 -1.13 -13.14
N VAL A 163 -32.44 -1.08 -11.86
CA VAL A 163 -31.41 -1.95 -11.27
C VAL A 163 -31.84 -3.42 -11.32
N LYS A 164 -33.11 -3.71 -11.05
CA LYS A 164 -33.63 -5.08 -11.04
C LYS A 164 -33.64 -5.64 -12.46
N VAL A 165 -34.14 -4.89 -13.44
CA VAL A 165 -34.16 -5.31 -14.85
C VAL A 165 -32.73 -5.52 -15.37
N LEU A 166 -31.79 -4.64 -15.02
CA LEU A 166 -30.38 -4.80 -15.39
C LEU A 166 -29.80 -6.09 -14.80
N ALA A 167 -29.98 -6.30 -13.48
CA ALA A 167 -29.43 -7.46 -12.79
C ALA A 167 -30.03 -8.77 -13.32
N GLU A 168 -31.34 -8.85 -13.54
CA GLU A 168 -32.02 -10.03 -14.06
C GLU A 168 -31.62 -10.37 -15.49
N LYS A 169 -31.44 -9.37 -16.38
CA LYS A 169 -31.09 -9.62 -17.79
C LYS A 169 -29.61 -9.91 -18.02
N LEU A 170 -28.72 -9.30 -17.23
CA LEU A 170 -27.28 -9.27 -17.53
C LEU A 170 -26.39 -9.94 -16.47
N LEU A 171 -26.82 -10.01 -15.21
CA LEU A 171 -25.97 -10.52 -14.12
C LEU A 171 -26.43 -11.86 -13.58
N MET A 172 -27.73 -12.09 -13.50
CA MET A 172 -28.34 -13.29 -12.92
C MET A 172 -27.90 -14.57 -13.66
N ARG A 173 -27.47 -15.56 -12.87
CA ARG A 173 -27.08 -16.88 -13.34
C ARG A 173 -28.26 -17.62 -13.92
N LYS A 174 -28.12 -18.07 -15.17
CA LYS A 174 -29.03 -19.04 -15.81
C LYS A 174 -28.52 -20.46 -15.69
N GLN A 175 -27.21 -20.63 -15.90
CA GLN A 175 -26.47 -21.87 -15.75
C GLN A 175 -25.15 -21.54 -15.08
N PHE A 176 -24.66 -22.41 -14.21
CA PHE A 176 -23.33 -22.24 -13.62
C PHE A 176 -22.25 -22.24 -14.70
N ILE A 177 -21.49 -21.16 -14.77
CA ILE A 177 -20.32 -21.05 -15.63
C ILE A 177 -19.08 -21.22 -14.74
N PRO A 178 -18.41 -22.38 -14.78
CA PRO A 178 -17.20 -22.60 -13.98
C PRO A 178 -16.08 -21.68 -14.44
N ASP A 179 -15.20 -21.30 -13.51
CA ASP A 179 -14.00 -20.56 -13.84
C ASP A 179 -13.02 -21.39 -14.67
N PRO A 180 -12.61 -20.94 -15.88
CA PRO A 180 -11.68 -21.69 -16.73
C PRO A 180 -10.26 -21.82 -16.16
N GLN A 181 -9.87 -21.01 -15.17
CA GLN A 181 -8.58 -21.16 -14.48
C GLN A 181 -8.59 -22.27 -13.42
N GLY A 182 -9.74 -22.90 -13.17
CA GLY A 182 -9.89 -23.94 -12.16
C GLY A 182 -9.96 -23.41 -10.73
N THR A 183 -10.32 -22.14 -10.52
CA THR A 183 -10.44 -21.56 -9.17
C THR A 183 -11.33 -22.40 -8.25
N SER A 184 -10.86 -22.70 -7.05
CA SER A 184 -11.60 -23.49 -6.05
C SER A 184 -12.45 -22.61 -5.10
N LEU A 185 -13.35 -23.22 -4.32
CA LEU A 185 -14.05 -22.49 -3.25
C LEU A 185 -13.13 -22.10 -2.10
N MET A 186 -12.00 -22.78 -1.91
CA MET A 186 -10.94 -22.37 -0.99
C MET A 186 -10.48 -20.95 -1.34
N PHE A 187 -10.27 -20.66 -2.64
CA PHE A 187 -9.97 -19.30 -3.11
C PHE A 187 -11.12 -18.33 -2.85
N ALA A 188 -12.35 -18.74 -3.12
CA ALA A 188 -13.51 -17.86 -2.98
C ALA A 188 -13.73 -17.41 -1.52
N PHE A 189 -13.61 -18.33 -0.57
CA PHE A 189 -13.71 -18.00 0.85
C PHE A 189 -12.46 -17.28 1.37
N PHE A 190 -11.27 -17.54 0.83
CA PHE A 190 -10.09 -16.75 1.15
C PHE A 190 -10.27 -15.29 0.72
N ALA A 191 -10.73 -15.07 -0.51
CA ALA A 191 -11.01 -13.75 -1.05
C ALA A 191 -12.01 -13.00 -0.15
N GLN A 192 -13.10 -13.67 0.24
CA GLN A 192 -14.12 -13.08 1.12
C GLN A 192 -13.54 -12.75 2.50
N HIS A 193 -12.86 -13.70 3.15
CA HIS A 193 -12.28 -13.52 4.48
C HIS A 193 -11.23 -12.40 4.50
N PHE A 194 -10.29 -12.43 3.56
CA PHE A 194 -9.20 -11.46 3.44
C PHE A 194 -9.72 -10.05 3.19
N THR A 195 -10.68 -9.88 2.29
CA THR A 195 -11.14 -8.54 1.89
C THR A 195 -12.02 -7.86 2.92
N HIS A 196 -12.78 -8.64 3.70
CA HIS A 196 -13.69 -8.09 4.70
C HIS A 196 -12.95 -7.44 5.90
N GLN A 197 -11.63 -7.61 6.01
CA GLN A 197 -10.86 -6.82 6.99
C GLN A 197 -10.79 -5.32 6.64
N PHE A 198 -10.92 -4.97 5.36
CA PHE A 198 -10.82 -3.58 4.90
C PHE A 198 -12.06 -3.09 4.11
N PHE A 199 -12.97 -4.00 3.74
CA PHE A 199 -14.30 -3.66 3.23
C PHE A 199 -15.37 -3.86 4.31
N LYS A 200 -15.48 -2.88 5.21
CA LYS A 200 -16.51 -2.82 6.25
C LYS A 200 -17.35 -1.55 6.11
N SER A 201 -18.21 -1.48 5.10
CA SER A 201 -19.03 -0.29 4.85
C SER A 201 -19.91 0.07 6.05
N ASP A 202 -19.86 1.31 6.51
CA ASP A 202 -20.73 1.84 7.57
C ASP A 202 -22.07 2.27 6.98
N LEU A 203 -22.95 1.29 6.69
CA LEU A 203 -24.24 1.54 6.05
C LEU A 203 -25.18 2.42 6.88
N LYS A 204 -24.89 2.67 8.18
CA LYS A 204 -25.62 3.65 8.99
C LYS A 204 -25.33 5.09 8.55
N LYS A 205 -24.11 5.36 8.07
CA LYS A 205 -23.70 6.66 7.51
C LYS A 205 -23.85 6.73 5.99
N GLY A 206 -23.83 5.58 5.33
CA GLY A 206 -23.98 5.45 3.88
C GLY A 206 -22.84 4.64 3.26
N PRO A 207 -22.96 4.26 1.96
CA PRO A 207 -22.02 3.36 1.30
C PRO A 207 -20.60 3.92 1.13
N ALA A 208 -20.44 5.24 1.26
CA ALA A 208 -19.16 5.94 1.17
C ALA A 208 -18.26 5.78 2.40
N PHE A 209 -18.81 5.32 3.52
CA PHE A 209 -18.12 5.26 4.80
C PHE A 209 -17.66 3.85 5.14
N THR A 210 -16.61 3.74 5.96
CA THR A 210 -16.03 2.49 6.44
C THR A 210 -15.86 2.50 7.96
N GLN A 211 -16.07 1.33 8.57
CA GLN A 211 -15.70 1.06 9.96
C GLN A 211 -14.25 0.58 10.08
N ALA A 212 -13.67 0.03 9.00
CA ALA A 212 -12.28 -0.43 8.94
C ALA A 212 -11.29 0.72 8.73
N LYS A 213 -11.05 1.50 9.80
CA LYS A 213 -10.18 2.69 9.78
C LYS A 213 -8.69 2.39 9.57
N GLY A 214 -8.27 1.11 9.66
CA GLY A 214 -6.91 0.69 9.33
C GLY A 214 -6.60 0.73 7.83
N HIS A 215 -7.62 0.75 6.96
CA HIS A 215 -7.48 0.87 5.50
C HIS A 215 -6.45 -0.06 4.84
N GLY A 216 -6.34 -1.31 5.29
CA GLY A 216 -5.40 -2.26 4.70
C GLY A 216 -5.35 -3.57 5.44
N VAL A 217 -4.20 -4.24 5.35
CA VAL A 217 -3.96 -5.54 5.99
C VAL A 217 -3.52 -5.32 7.44
N ASP A 218 -4.49 -5.11 8.34
CA ASP A 218 -4.25 -4.93 9.78
C ASP A 218 -4.70 -6.15 10.61
N LEU A 219 -5.28 -7.16 9.95
CA LEU A 219 -5.88 -8.35 10.55
C LEU A 219 -7.00 -8.05 11.56
N SER A 220 -7.68 -6.91 11.45
CA SER A 220 -8.84 -6.55 12.29
C SER A 220 -9.98 -7.56 12.21
N HIS A 221 -10.13 -8.26 11.08
CA HIS A 221 -11.07 -9.39 10.96
C HIS A 221 -10.78 -10.58 11.91
N ILE A 222 -9.55 -10.69 12.44
CA ILE A 222 -9.17 -11.67 13.47
C ILE A 222 -9.18 -10.99 14.86
N TYR A 223 -8.59 -9.81 14.97
CA TYR A 223 -8.31 -9.16 16.26
C TYR A 223 -9.36 -8.13 16.72
N GLY A 224 -10.33 -7.78 15.89
CA GLY A 224 -11.25 -6.67 16.10
C GLY A 224 -10.73 -5.34 15.54
N ASP A 225 -11.65 -4.44 15.22
CA ASP A 225 -11.39 -3.08 14.72
C ASP A 225 -11.27 -2.03 15.84
N THR A 226 -11.63 -2.38 17.06
CA THR A 226 -11.45 -1.57 18.28
C THR A 226 -10.59 -2.29 19.30
N LEU A 227 -9.88 -1.53 20.13
CA LEU A 227 -9.07 -2.07 21.22
C LEU A 227 -9.93 -2.82 22.25
N GLU A 228 -11.15 -2.34 22.52
CA GLU A 228 -12.08 -3.02 23.42
C GLU A 228 -12.44 -4.43 22.92
N ARG A 229 -12.78 -4.56 21.64
CA ARG A 229 -13.07 -5.85 21.02
C ARG A 229 -11.84 -6.77 21.06
N GLN A 230 -10.67 -6.23 20.75
CA GLN A 230 -9.42 -6.96 20.83
C GLN A 230 -9.15 -7.51 22.23
N HIS A 231 -9.30 -6.69 23.26
CA HIS A 231 -9.13 -7.11 24.65
C HIS A 231 -10.10 -8.23 25.02
N LYS A 232 -11.37 -8.14 24.62
CA LYS A 232 -12.35 -9.20 24.91
C LYS A 232 -11.96 -10.54 24.27
N LEU A 233 -11.41 -10.51 23.06
CA LEU A 233 -10.97 -11.70 22.30
C LEU A 233 -9.64 -12.29 22.80
N ARG A 234 -8.81 -11.53 23.51
CA ARG A 234 -7.52 -11.98 24.04
C ARG A 234 -7.67 -12.82 25.29
N LEU A 235 -6.79 -13.81 25.42
CA LEU A 235 -6.69 -14.64 26.63
C LEU A 235 -5.95 -13.90 27.76
N PHE A 236 -5.10 -12.92 27.42
CA PHE A 236 -4.17 -12.26 28.34
C PHE A 236 -3.24 -13.24 29.07
N LYS A 237 -2.90 -14.31 28.37
CA LYS A 237 -1.91 -15.29 28.79
C LYS A 237 -1.12 -15.77 27.57
N ASP A 238 0.20 -15.71 27.69
CA ASP A 238 1.15 -16.16 26.67
C ASP A 238 0.94 -15.53 25.27
N GLY A 239 0.35 -14.33 25.22
CA GLY A 239 0.03 -13.59 24.00
C GLY A 239 -1.19 -14.11 23.25
N LYS A 240 -1.89 -15.13 23.74
CA LYS A 240 -2.87 -15.90 22.96
C LYS A 240 -4.24 -15.23 22.83
N LEU A 241 -4.99 -15.66 21.82
CA LEU A 241 -6.42 -15.45 21.70
C LEU A 241 -7.20 -16.51 22.49
N LYS A 242 -8.38 -16.12 23.02
CA LYS A 242 -9.33 -17.06 23.61
C LYS A 242 -9.79 -18.09 22.59
N TYR A 243 -10.15 -19.26 23.07
CA TYR A 243 -10.61 -20.38 22.25
C TYR A 243 -11.43 -21.34 23.12
N GLN A 244 -12.18 -22.22 22.46
CA GLN A 244 -12.84 -23.36 23.09
C GLN A 244 -12.38 -24.66 22.44
N ILE A 245 -12.57 -25.77 23.15
CA ILE A 245 -12.29 -27.11 22.64
C ILE A 245 -13.62 -27.83 22.43
N VAL A 246 -13.88 -28.24 21.18
CA VAL A 246 -15.05 -29.05 20.80
C VAL A 246 -14.53 -30.27 20.07
N ASP A 247 -14.90 -31.46 20.52
CA ASP A 247 -14.44 -32.74 19.95
C ASP A 247 -12.91 -32.81 19.78
N GLU A 248 -12.19 -32.38 20.83
CA GLU A 248 -10.72 -32.30 20.89
C GLU A 248 -10.06 -31.33 19.89
N GLU A 249 -10.83 -30.49 19.20
CA GLU A 249 -10.33 -29.46 18.27
C GLU A 249 -10.54 -28.04 18.81
N VAL A 250 -9.61 -27.15 18.45
CA VAL A 250 -9.64 -25.73 18.83
C VAL A 250 -10.57 -24.95 17.90
N TYR A 251 -11.56 -24.27 18.47
CA TYR A 251 -12.47 -23.37 17.76
C TYR A 251 -12.50 -21.98 18.42
N PRO A 252 -12.97 -20.94 17.71
CA PRO A 252 -13.19 -19.63 18.33
C PRO A 252 -14.15 -19.74 19.53
N PRO A 253 -13.99 -18.92 20.57
CA PRO A 253 -14.83 -18.95 21.76
C PRO A 253 -16.28 -18.53 21.42
N THR A 254 -17.20 -18.69 22.36
CA THR A 254 -18.60 -18.28 22.13
C THR A 254 -18.81 -16.79 22.41
N VAL A 255 -19.88 -16.23 21.84
CA VAL A 255 -20.33 -14.86 22.16
C VAL A 255 -20.67 -14.71 23.64
N GLU A 256 -21.26 -15.73 24.26
CA GLU A 256 -21.63 -15.74 25.67
C GLU A 256 -20.39 -15.60 26.57
N GLU A 257 -19.32 -16.33 26.27
CA GLU A 257 -18.06 -16.30 27.02
C GLU A 257 -17.33 -14.95 26.88
N VAL A 258 -17.37 -14.35 25.69
CA VAL A 258 -16.53 -13.19 25.34
C VAL A 258 -17.27 -11.86 25.54
N GLY A 259 -18.58 -11.80 25.32
CA GLY A 259 -19.36 -10.57 25.39
C GLY A 259 -19.08 -9.57 24.25
N VAL A 260 -18.75 -10.05 23.05
CA VAL A 260 -18.60 -9.23 21.83
C VAL A 260 -19.84 -9.29 20.96
N GLU A 261 -20.14 -8.18 20.28
CA GLU A 261 -21.23 -8.15 19.30
C GLU A 261 -20.88 -9.00 18.07
N MET A 262 -21.81 -9.87 17.66
CA MET A 262 -21.73 -10.66 16.44
C MET A 262 -23.11 -10.66 15.75
N TYR A 263 -23.12 -10.67 14.43
CA TYR A 263 -24.35 -10.69 13.64
C TYR A 263 -24.82 -12.12 13.43
N TYR A 264 -25.58 -12.64 14.40
CA TYR A 264 -26.30 -13.89 14.31
C TYR A 264 -27.81 -13.67 14.36
N PRO A 265 -28.60 -14.38 13.53
CA PRO A 265 -30.04 -14.43 13.70
C PRO A 265 -30.44 -15.03 15.06
N PRO A 266 -31.58 -14.63 15.65
CA PRO A 266 -32.04 -15.15 16.94
C PRO A 266 -32.21 -16.67 17.01
N HIS A 267 -32.43 -17.33 15.87
CA HIS A 267 -32.63 -18.78 15.79
C HIS A 267 -31.33 -19.60 15.91
N VAL A 268 -30.15 -18.99 15.77
CA VAL A 268 -28.87 -19.68 15.95
C VAL A 268 -28.65 -19.88 17.46
N PRO A 269 -28.45 -21.12 17.97
CA PRO A 269 -28.23 -21.38 19.39
C PRO A 269 -27.00 -20.66 19.94
N GLU A 270 -27.02 -20.21 21.20
CA GLU A 270 -25.90 -19.48 21.83
C GLU A 270 -24.60 -20.29 21.83
N SER A 271 -24.68 -21.60 22.06
CA SER A 271 -23.54 -22.53 21.98
C SER A 271 -22.91 -22.63 20.58
N GLN A 272 -23.60 -22.14 19.55
CA GLN A 272 -23.15 -22.16 18.16
C GLN A 272 -22.80 -20.75 17.63
N ARG A 273 -22.86 -19.71 18.48
CA ARG A 273 -22.48 -18.35 18.12
C ARG A 273 -21.01 -18.12 18.45
N PHE A 274 -20.14 -18.36 17.47
CA PHE A 274 -18.71 -18.11 17.62
C PHE A 274 -18.38 -16.61 17.59
N ALA A 275 -17.46 -16.19 18.46
CA ALA A 275 -16.93 -14.85 18.58
C ALA A 275 -15.56 -14.76 17.87
N VAL A 276 -15.45 -13.85 16.90
CA VAL A 276 -14.22 -13.57 16.13
C VAL A 276 -14.07 -12.07 15.89
N GLY A 277 -12.94 -11.63 15.35
CA GLY A 277 -12.67 -10.20 15.09
C GLY A 277 -13.72 -9.52 14.22
N HIS A 278 -14.18 -10.15 13.14
CA HIS A 278 -15.21 -9.61 12.26
C HIS A 278 -16.62 -10.07 12.64
N GLU A 279 -17.50 -9.13 12.96
CA GLU A 279 -18.85 -9.35 13.49
C GLU A 279 -19.78 -10.15 12.55
N ALA A 280 -19.57 -10.08 11.24
CA ALA A 280 -20.38 -10.79 10.24
C ALA A 280 -19.89 -12.20 9.87
N PHE A 281 -18.76 -12.69 10.39
CA PHE A 281 -18.18 -13.97 9.90
C PHE A 281 -19.01 -15.21 10.25
N GLY A 282 -19.93 -15.10 11.20
CA GLY A 282 -20.96 -16.12 11.47
C GLY A 282 -21.93 -16.39 10.30
N LEU A 283 -21.89 -15.57 9.24
CA LEU A 283 -22.76 -15.68 8.08
C LEU A 283 -22.59 -16.98 7.29
N VAL A 284 -21.36 -17.47 7.09
CA VAL A 284 -21.10 -18.68 6.32
C VAL A 284 -19.95 -19.50 6.91
N PRO A 285 -20.03 -20.85 6.84
CA PRO A 285 -18.98 -21.73 7.35
C PRO A 285 -17.57 -21.46 6.81
N GLY A 286 -17.44 -21.09 5.53
CA GLY A 286 -16.15 -20.81 4.91
C GLY A 286 -15.38 -19.65 5.56
N LEU A 287 -16.09 -18.62 6.06
CA LEU A 287 -15.47 -17.50 6.77
C LEU A 287 -14.98 -17.92 8.16
N LEU A 288 -15.82 -18.65 8.90
CA LEU A 288 -15.43 -19.18 10.22
C LEU A 288 -14.32 -20.24 10.11
N MET A 289 -14.25 -21.00 9.02
CA MET A 289 -13.16 -21.94 8.77
C MET A 289 -11.82 -21.20 8.73
N TYR A 290 -11.72 -20.13 7.92
CA TYR A 290 -10.51 -19.30 7.89
C TYR A 290 -10.25 -18.59 9.22
N ALA A 291 -11.28 -18.07 9.89
CA ALA A 291 -11.10 -17.46 11.21
C ALA A 291 -10.55 -18.46 12.24
N THR A 292 -10.98 -19.72 12.18
CA THR A 292 -10.47 -20.80 13.03
C THR A 292 -9.01 -21.13 12.70
N ILE A 293 -8.67 -21.27 11.42
CA ILE A 293 -7.29 -21.53 10.96
C ILE A 293 -6.34 -20.42 11.43
N TRP A 294 -6.71 -19.15 11.24
CA TRP A 294 -5.87 -18.03 11.64
C TRP A 294 -5.76 -17.84 13.16
N LEU A 295 -6.81 -18.18 13.92
CA LEU A 295 -6.75 -18.22 15.38
C LEU A 295 -5.77 -19.30 15.86
N ARG A 296 -5.82 -20.50 15.25
CA ARG A 296 -4.86 -21.58 15.54
C ARG A 296 -3.43 -21.14 15.20
N GLU A 297 -3.22 -20.51 14.05
CA GLU A 297 -1.90 -20.01 13.65
C GLU A 297 -1.37 -18.95 14.61
N HIS A 298 -2.21 -18.01 15.05
CA HIS A 298 -1.84 -17.03 16.06
C HIS A 298 -1.33 -17.71 17.33
N ASN A 299 -2.13 -18.61 17.91
CA ASN A 299 -1.76 -19.29 19.15
C ASN A 299 -0.50 -20.17 18.98
N ARG A 300 -0.31 -20.79 17.80
CA ARG A 300 0.90 -21.56 17.46
C ARG A 300 2.13 -20.68 17.38
N VAL A 301 2.05 -19.51 16.76
CA VAL A 301 3.16 -18.55 16.67
C VAL A 301 3.49 -17.96 18.04
N CYS A 302 2.48 -17.71 18.90
CA CYS A 302 2.72 -17.34 20.30
C CYS A 302 3.56 -18.40 21.03
N ASP A 303 3.25 -19.69 20.85
CA ASP A 303 4.02 -20.79 21.46
C ASP A 303 5.48 -20.79 20.98
N VAL A 304 5.70 -20.64 19.67
CA VAL A 304 7.05 -20.56 19.10
C VAL A 304 7.82 -19.35 19.65
N LEU A 305 7.19 -18.17 19.71
CA LEU A 305 7.83 -16.97 20.23
C LEU A 305 8.11 -17.05 21.72
N LYS A 306 7.23 -17.70 22.51
CA LYS A 306 7.43 -17.91 23.94
C LYS A 306 8.57 -18.89 24.24
N GLU A 307 8.77 -19.89 23.38
CA GLU A 307 9.91 -20.80 23.47
C GLU A 307 11.23 -20.07 23.20
N VAL A 308 11.27 -19.20 22.19
CA VAL A 308 12.46 -18.41 21.84
C VAL A 308 12.72 -17.30 22.85
N HIS A 309 11.65 -16.70 23.40
CA HIS A 309 11.72 -15.58 24.35
C HIS A 309 10.90 -15.87 25.63
N PRO A 310 11.43 -16.69 26.55
CA PRO A 310 10.72 -17.06 27.78
C PRO A 310 10.39 -15.86 28.68
N ASP A 311 11.19 -14.79 28.60
CA ASP A 311 11.10 -13.55 29.36
C ASP A 311 10.05 -12.56 28.83
N TRP A 312 9.52 -12.76 27.63
CA TRP A 312 8.50 -11.87 27.08
C TRP A 312 7.15 -12.00 27.79
N ASP A 313 6.52 -10.85 27.99
CA ASP A 313 5.17 -10.73 28.54
C ASP A 313 4.08 -11.02 27.49
N ASP A 314 2.84 -11.09 27.96
CA ASP A 314 1.67 -11.37 27.11
C ASP A 314 1.51 -10.33 25.99
N GLU A 315 1.67 -9.04 26.31
CA GLU A 315 1.45 -7.95 25.35
C GLU A 315 2.46 -8.03 24.20
N ARG A 316 3.75 -8.20 24.51
CA ARG A 316 4.78 -8.29 23.48
C ARG A 316 4.58 -9.52 22.60
N LEU A 317 4.25 -10.68 23.18
CA LEU A 317 3.94 -11.89 22.42
C LEU A 317 2.75 -11.66 21.48
N PHE A 318 1.67 -11.07 21.97
CA PHE A 318 0.48 -10.78 21.17
C PHE A 318 0.80 -9.85 20.00
N GLN A 319 1.46 -8.72 20.26
CA GLN A 319 1.77 -7.72 19.23
C GLN A 319 2.79 -8.24 18.20
N THR A 320 3.85 -8.92 18.64
CA THR A 320 4.81 -9.53 17.70
C THR A 320 4.16 -10.61 16.86
N THR A 321 3.31 -11.46 17.45
CA THR A 321 2.55 -12.47 16.70
C THR A 321 1.65 -11.83 15.66
N ARG A 322 0.95 -10.74 15.99
CA ARG A 322 0.13 -10.00 15.03
C ARG A 322 0.96 -9.49 13.85
N LEU A 323 2.16 -8.96 14.08
CA LEU A 323 3.06 -8.51 13.01
C LEU A 323 3.54 -9.66 12.12
N VAL A 324 3.83 -10.84 12.70
CA VAL A 324 4.18 -12.05 11.95
C VAL A 324 3.02 -12.47 11.05
N LEU A 325 1.80 -12.58 11.58
CA LEU A 325 0.63 -13.00 10.80
C LEU A 325 0.24 -11.97 9.71
N ILE A 326 0.47 -10.66 9.92
CA ILE A 326 0.35 -9.66 8.84
C ILE A 326 1.32 -9.99 7.71
N GLY A 327 2.58 -10.29 8.04
CA GLY A 327 3.60 -10.72 7.07
C GLY A 327 3.22 -11.98 6.31
N GLU A 328 2.77 -13.03 7.01
CA GLU A 328 2.31 -14.27 6.40
C GLU A 328 1.12 -14.03 5.46
N THR A 329 0.17 -13.20 5.89
CA THR A 329 -1.00 -12.84 5.08
C THR A 329 -0.55 -12.18 3.77
N ILE A 330 0.32 -11.18 3.82
CA ILE A 330 0.81 -10.48 2.62
C ILE A 330 1.60 -11.45 1.72
N LYS A 331 2.44 -12.32 2.30
CA LYS A 331 3.19 -13.35 1.57
C LYS A 331 2.26 -14.28 0.79
N ILE A 332 1.30 -14.90 1.46
CA ILE A 332 0.32 -15.82 0.86
C ILE A 332 -0.51 -15.08 -0.20
N VAL A 333 -0.91 -13.84 0.07
CA VAL A 333 -1.70 -13.06 -0.89
C VAL A 333 -0.90 -12.82 -2.18
N ILE A 334 0.37 -12.42 -2.10
CA ILE A 334 1.17 -12.12 -3.31
C ILE A 334 1.55 -13.40 -4.05
N GLU A 335 2.07 -14.41 -3.35
CA GLU A 335 2.73 -15.56 -3.99
C GLU A 335 1.80 -16.73 -4.29
N ASP A 336 0.66 -16.86 -3.61
CA ASP A 336 -0.31 -17.92 -3.87
C ASP A 336 -1.60 -17.34 -4.48
N TYR A 337 -2.23 -16.37 -3.82
CA TYR A 337 -3.55 -15.87 -4.21
C TYR A 337 -3.53 -15.04 -5.50
N VAL A 338 -2.72 -13.99 -5.57
CA VAL A 338 -2.58 -13.14 -6.77
C VAL A 338 -1.90 -13.94 -7.89
N GLN A 339 -0.98 -14.85 -7.54
CA GLN A 339 -0.35 -15.74 -8.51
C GLN A 339 -1.38 -16.59 -9.24
N HIS A 340 -2.27 -17.27 -8.51
CA HIS A 340 -3.39 -18.04 -9.07
C HIS A 340 -4.31 -17.15 -9.92
N LEU A 341 -4.78 -16.05 -9.33
CA LEU A 341 -5.71 -15.11 -9.96
C LEU A 341 -5.17 -14.58 -11.31
N SER A 342 -3.88 -14.27 -11.36
CA SER A 342 -3.24 -13.71 -12.56
C SER A 342 -3.08 -14.71 -13.71
N GLY A 343 -2.97 -16.00 -13.40
CA GLY A 343 -2.61 -17.04 -14.36
C GLY A 343 -1.20 -16.90 -14.96
N TYR A 344 -0.33 -16.06 -14.39
CA TYR A 344 0.98 -15.78 -14.95
C TYR A 344 1.95 -16.94 -14.77
N HIS A 345 2.80 -17.16 -15.77
CA HIS A 345 3.95 -18.06 -15.65
C HIS A 345 5.14 -17.39 -14.94
N PHE A 346 5.16 -16.06 -14.89
CA PHE A 346 6.06 -15.32 -14.00
C PHE A 346 5.69 -15.59 -12.54
N LYS A 347 6.69 -15.94 -11.72
CA LYS A 347 6.51 -16.17 -10.29
C LYS A 347 6.60 -14.84 -9.53
N LEU A 348 5.46 -14.34 -9.09
CA LEU A 348 5.36 -13.18 -8.20
C LEU A 348 6.18 -13.42 -6.93
N LYS A 349 6.69 -12.35 -6.32
CA LYS A 349 7.56 -12.42 -5.14
C LYS A 349 7.16 -11.34 -4.15
N PHE A 350 6.91 -11.71 -2.90
CA PHE A 350 6.87 -10.77 -1.80
C PHE A 350 8.29 -10.53 -1.30
N ASP A 351 8.79 -9.33 -1.56
CA ASP A 351 10.11 -8.88 -1.13
C ASP A 351 10.09 -7.34 -1.00
N PRO A 352 9.91 -6.82 0.24
CA PRO A 352 9.90 -5.39 0.50
C PRO A 352 11.18 -4.65 0.07
N GLU A 353 12.33 -5.32 0.06
CA GLU A 353 13.62 -4.70 -0.26
C GLU A 353 13.66 -4.18 -1.71
N LEU A 354 12.84 -4.76 -2.59
CA LEU A 354 12.68 -4.30 -3.97
C LEU A 354 12.24 -2.83 -4.09
N LEU A 355 11.62 -2.28 -3.04
CA LEU A 355 11.11 -0.91 -3.00
C LEU A 355 11.96 0.06 -2.19
N PHE A 356 12.98 -0.40 -1.45
CA PHE A 356 13.77 0.47 -0.55
C PHE A 356 14.51 1.59 -1.29
N ASN A 357 14.92 1.32 -2.52
CA ASN A 357 15.60 2.30 -3.38
C ASN A 357 14.63 2.98 -4.37
N GLN A 358 13.32 2.92 -4.12
CA GLN A 358 12.28 3.49 -4.98
C GLN A 358 11.49 4.56 -4.23
N ARG A 359 10.91 5.51 -4.97
CA ARG A 359 9.97 6.48 -4.40
C ARG A 359 8.63 5.80 -4.17
N PHE A 360 8.41 5.31 -2.95
CA PHE A 360 7.21 4.61 -2.55
C PHE A 360 6.73 5.12 -1.19
N GLN A 361 5.41 5.24 -1.03
CA GLN A 361 4.78 5.73 0.19
C GLN A 361 4.14 4.55 0.96
N TYR A 362 4.62 4.26 2.17
CA TYR A 362 4.12 3.18 3.02
C TYR A 362 2.86 3.60 3.80
N GLN A 363 1.81 3.91 3.03
CA GLN A 363 0.47 4.22 3.50
C GLN A 363 -0.55 3.75 2.47
N ASN A 364 -1.79 3.53 2.90
CA ASN A 364 -2.90 3.19 2.02
C ASN A 364 -4.21 3.84 2.49
N ARG A 365 -5.11 4.12 1.54
CA ARG A 365 -6.49 4.47 1.80
C ARG A 365 -7.35 3.64 0.85
N ILE A 366 -8.25 2.83 1.41
CA ILE A 366 -9.10 1.97 0.59
C ILE A 366 -10.03 2.83 -0.25
N ALA A 367 -10.02 2.58 -1.56
CA ALA A 367 -10.88 3.28 -2.49
C ALA A 367 -12.26 2.63 -2.54
N SER A 368 -13.31 3.45 -2.68
CA SER A 368 -14.68 2.96 -2.84
C SER A 368 -14.79 2.11 -4.11
N GLU A 369 -14.08 2.48 -5.17
CA GLU A 369 -14.05 1.69 -6.41
C GLU A 369 -13.40 0.32 -6.22
N PHE A 370 -12.42 0.23 -5.31
CA PHE A 370 -11.80 -1.05 -4.96
C PHE A 370 -12.77 -1.96 -4.20
N ASN A 371 -13.63 -1.39 -3.34
CA ASN A 371 -14.71 -2.12 -2.70
C ASN A 371 -15.68 -2.68 -3.76
N THR A 372 -16.21 -1.79 -4.61
CA THR A 372 -17.15 -2.15 -5.67
C THR A 372 -16.60 -3.21 -6.63
N LEU A 373 -15.33 -3.11 -7.05
CA LEU A 373 -14.74 -4.06 -7.99
C LEU A 373 -14.52 -5.45 -7.38
N TYR A 374 -14.42 -5.57 -6.04
CA TYR A 374 -14.20 -6.85 -5.35
C TYR A 374 -15.48 -7.62 -5.03
N HIS A 375 -16.64 -7.16 -5.49
CA HIS A 375 -17.91 -7.87 -5.32
C HIS A 375 -18.04 -9.08 -6.27
N TRP A 376 -17.16 -10.07 -6.09
CA TRP A 376 -16.99 -11.29 -6.90
C TRP A 376 -17.98 -12.40 -6.53
N HIS A 377 -19.23 -12.03 -6.28
CA HIS A 377 -20.33 -12.95 -6.00
C HIS A 377 -20.54 -14.06 -7.03
N PRO A 378 -20.20 -13.91 -8.33
CA PRO A 378 -20.24 -15.04 -9.28
C PRO A 378 -19.36 -16.24 -8.90
N LEU A 379 -18.34 -16.08 -8.03
CA LEU A 379 -17.52 -17.18 -7.54
C LEU A 379 -18.35 -18.25 -6.82
N MET A 380 -19.44 -17.85 -6.15
CA MET A 380 -20.22 -18.75 -5.32
C MET A 380 -20.97 -19.80 -6.18
N PRO A 381 -21.01 -21.07 -5.75
CA PRO A 381 -21.63 -22.16 -6.51
C PRO A 381 -23.16 -22.13 -6.37
N ASP A 382 -23.87 -23.07 -7.01
CA ASP A 382 -25.32 -23.23 -6.80
C ASP A 382 -25.65 -23.96 -5.49
N THR A 383 -24.78 -24.92 -5.11
CA THR A 383 -24.81 -25.68 -3.85
C THR A 383 -23.37 -25.83 -3.31
N PHE A 384 -23.22 -26.05 -2.02
CA PHE A 384 -21.93 -26.28 -1.35
C PHE A 384 -21.78 -27.78 -1.09
N HIS A 385 -20.85 -28.41 -1.78
CA HIS A 385 -20.56 -29.84 -1.65
C HIS A 385 -19.54 -30.02 -0.52
N ILE A 386 -19.93 -30.72 0.54
CA ILE A 386 -19.06 -31.02 1.69
C ILE A 386 -19.16 -32.52 1.96
N GLU A 387 -18.04 -33.22 1.79
CA GLU A 387 -18.00 -34.68 1.75
C GLU A 387 -19.07 -35.22 0.77
N GLU A 388 -19.93 -36.14 1.19
CA GLU A 388 -20.97 -36.75 0.35
C GLU A 388 -22.30 -35.96 0.35
N LYS A 389 -22.32 -34.72 0.85
CA LYS A 389 -23.55 -33.93 1.04
C LYS A 389 -23.53 -32.62 0.27
N ASP A 390 -24.64 -32.32 -0.38
CA ASP A 390 -24.90 -31.03 -1.02
C ASP A 390 -25.78 -30.15 -0.14
N TYR A 391 -25.25 -28.99 0.25
CA TYR A 391 -25.97 -27.98 1.02
C TYR A 391 -26.41 -26.85 0.10
N ASN A 392 -27.71 -26.54 0.07
CA ASN A 392 -28.18 -25.32 -0.57
C ASN A 392 -27.90 -24.08 0.30
N TYR A 393 -28.08 -22.89 -0.25
CA TYR A 393 -27.85 -21.63 0.47
C TYR A 393 -28.59 -21.52 1.80
N LYS A 394 -29.84 -22.00 1.90
CA LYS A 394 -30.61 -21.93 3.16
C LYS A 394 -30.05 -22.85 4.24
N GLN A 395 -29.40 -23.95 3.84
CA GLN A 395 -28.77 -24.89 4.77
C GLN A 395 -27.34 -24.48 5.12
N PHE A 396 -26.68 -23.68 4.28
CA PHE A 396 -25.29 -23.26 4.47
C PHE A 396 -25.17 -21.93 5.25
N VAL A 397 -26.00 -20.94 4.92
CA VAL A 397 -25.96 -19.60 5.52
C VAL A 397 -26.44 -19.67 6.99
N PHE A 398 -25.69 -19.04 7.89
CA PHE A 398 -25.86 -19.07 9.35
C PHE A 398 -25.84 -20.47 9.99
N ASN A 399 -25.31 -21.49 9.29
CA ASN A 399 -25.17 -22.84 9.83
C ASN A 399 -23.75 -23.11 10.33
N THR A 400 -23.43 -22.59 11.52
CA THR A 400 -22.09 -22.75 12.12
C THR A 400 -21.80 -24.17 12.59
N SER A 401 -22.82 -25.01 12.79
CA SER A 401 -22.66 -26.41 13.17
C SER A 401 -21.90 -27.25 12.13
N LEU A 402 -21.84 -26.80 10.87
CA LEU A 402 -21.07 -27.46 9.82
C LEU A 402 -19.56 -27.47 10.13
N LEU A 403 -19.04 -26.51 10.88
CA LEU A 403 -17.63 -26.48 11.29
C LEU A 403 -17.26 -27.61 12.24
N THR A 404 -18.12 -27.87 13.22
CA THR A 404 -17.87 -28.89 14.24
C THR A 404 -18.29 -30.26 13.75
N THR A 405 -19.35 -30.34 12.93
CA THR A 405 -19.84 -31.62 12.38
C THR A 405 -18.89 -32.24 11.37
N HIS A 406 -18.32 -31.44 10.46
CA HIS A 406 -17.40 -31.92 9.42
C HIS A 406 -15.92 -31.77 9.81
N GLY A 407 -15.61 -30.88 10.76
CA GLY A 407 -14.23 -30.53 11.08
C GLY A 407 -13.57 -29.64 10.04
N ILE A 408 -12.49 -28.95 10.42
CA ILE A 408 -11.78 -28.03 9.52
C ILE A 408 -11.10 -28.79 8.37
N ASN A 409 -10.59 -30.00 8.62
CA ASN A 409 -9.92 -30.82 7.61
C ASN A 409 -10.81 -31.10 6.39
N ASN A 410 -12.02 -31.61 6.63
CA ASN A 410 -12.89 -32.05 5.54
C ASN A 410 -13.51 -30.85 4.81
N LEU A 411 -13.68 -29.71 5.51
CA LEU A 411 -14.06 -28.45 4.86
C LEU A 411 -12.97 -27.96 3.89
N VAL A 412 -11.70 -27.98 4.30
CA VAL A 412 -10.59 -27.59 3.43
C VAL A 412 -10.50 -28.49 2.20
N GLU A 413 -10.62 -29.80 2.38
CA GLU A 413 -10.62 -30.76 1.27
C GLU A 413 -11.80 -30.52 0.31
N SER A 414 -13.00 -30.39 0.85
CA SER A 414 -14.22 -30.15 0.06
C SER A 414 -14.14 -28.84 -0.73
N PHE A 415 -13.74 -27.75 -0.08
CA PHE A 415 -13.62 -26.45 -0.75
C PHE A 415 -12.44 -26.36 -1.71
N THR A 416 -11.38 -27.15 -1.52
CA THR A 416 -10.28 -27.26 -2.50
C THR A 416 -10.74 -27.99 -3.76
N ASN A 417 -11.60 -29.01 -3.62
CA ASN A 417 -12.07 -29.83 -4.74
C ASN A 417 -13.28 -29.24 -5.49
N GLN A 418 -14.04 -28.34 -4.87
CA GLN A 418 -15.18 -27.72 -5.52
C GLN A 418 -14.77 -26.49 -6.34
N ILE A 419 -15.13 -26.47 -7.62
CA ILE A 419 -14.85 -25.35 -8.55
C ILE A 419 -15.75 -24.14 -8.27
N ALA A 420 -15.17 -22.94 -8.37
CA ALA A 420 -15.84 -21.65 -8.27
C ALA A 420 -16.33 -21.17 -9.65
N GLY A 421 -17.27 -20.22 -9.65
CA GLY A 421 -17.81 -19.63 -10.88
C GLY A 421 -16.92 -18.55 -11.48
N ARG A 422 -16.98 -18.38 -12.81
CA ARG A 422 -16.32 -17.28 -13.53
C ARG A 422 -16.94 -15.92 -13.17
N VAL A 423 -16.13 -14.88 -13.00
CA VAL A 423 -16.62 -13.55 -12.58
C VAL A 423 -17.04 -12.66 -13.75
N ALA A 424 -16.22 -12.55 -14.80
CA ALA A 424 -16.55 -11.75 -15.98
C ALA A 424 -17.40 -12.52 -17.01
N GLY A 425 -17.87 -11.81 -18.04
CA GLY A 425 -18.66 -12.34 -19.14
C GLY A 425 -20.17 -12.47 -18.88
N GLY A 426 -20.66 -11.89 -17.78
CA GLY A 426 -22.08 -11.76 -17.46
C GLY A 426 -22.78 -13.05 -17.03
N ARG A 427 -24.03 -12.90 -16.58
CA ARG A 427 -25.01 -13.96 -16.33
C ARG A 427 -24.50 -15.12 -15.46
N ASN A 428 -23.77 -14.81 -14.39
CA ASN A 428 -23.22 -15.84 -13.49
C ASN A 428 -23.33 -15.51 -11.98
N VAL A 429 -24.05 -14.44 -11.58
CA VAL A 429 -24.36 -14.16 -10.17
C VAL A 429 -25.48 -15.10 -9.70
N PRO A 430 -25.29 -15.92 -8.67
CA PRO A 430 -26.33 -16.82 -8.17
C PRO A 430 -27.58 -16.05 -7.72
N VAL A 431 -28.77 -16.58 -8.03
CA VAL A 431 -30.06 -15.93 -7.70
C VAL A 431 -30.17 -15.61 -6.21
N SER A 432 -29.70 -16.51 -5.34
CA SER A 432 -29.74 -16.37 -3.88
C SER A 432 -29.05 -15.12 -3.35
N ILE A 433 -28.10 -14.55 -4.09
CA ILE A 433 -27.30 -13.38 -3.69
C ILE A 433 -27.33 -12.26 -4.75
N LEU A 434 -28.24 -12.33 -5.73
CA LEU A 434 -28.40 -11.31 -6.77
C LEU A 434 -28.71 -9.93 -6.18
N TYR A 435 -29.42 -9.90 -5.05
CA TYR A 435 -29.71 -8.67 -4.31
C TYR A 435 -28.45 -7.90 -3.91
N VAL A 436 -27.33 -8.57 -3.64
CA VAL A 436 -26.07 -7.89 -3.31
C VAL A 436 -25.50 -7.16 -4.54
N ALA A 437 -25.61 -7.77 -5.72
CA ALA A 437 -25.24 -7.12 -6.98
C ALA A 437 -26.14 -5.90 -7.27
N MET A 438 -27.44 -6.00 -6.99
CA MET A 438 -28.37 -4.86 -7.10
C MET A 438 -27.96 -3.72 -6.17
N LYS A 439 -27.66 -4.02 -4.90
CA LYS A 439 -27.18 -3.01 -3.95
C LYS A 439 -25.85 -2.38 -4.35
N SER A 440 -24.95 -3.15 -4.96
CA SER A 440 -23.68 -2.65 -5.49
C SER A 440 -23.89 -1.57 -6.57
N ILE A 441 -24.89 -1.77 -7.42
CA ILE A 441 -25.29 -0.79 -8.46
C ILE A 441 -25.90 0.44 -7.80
N GLU A 442 -26.87 0.25 -6.89
CA GLU A 442 -27.53 1.36 -6.18
C GLU A 442 -26.51 2.24 -5.43
N HIS A 443 -25.59 1.63 -4.70
CA HIS A 443 -24.54 2.34 -3.97
C HIS A 443 -23.58 3.07 -4.93
N SER A 444 -23.25 2.49 -6.09
CA SER A 444 -22.41 3.16 -7.10
C SER A 444 -23.07 4.43 -7.64
N ARG A 445 -24.40 4.40 -7.81
CA ARG A 445 -25.20 5.56 -8.24
C ARG A 445 -25.30 6.62 -7.15
N GLU A 446 -25.56 6.20 -5.90
CA GLU A 446 -25.60 7.10 -4.74
C GLU A 446 -24.27 7.85 -4.56
N MET A 447 -23.15 7.14 -4.74
CA MET A 447 -21.81 7.74 -4.68
C MET A 447 -21.40 8.46 -5.97
N ARG A 448 -22.27 8.54 -6.97
CA ARG A 448 -22.06 9.22 -8.27
C ARG A 448 -20.75 8.82 -8.93
N TYR A 449 -20.56 7.52 -9.14
CA TYR A 449 -19.40 7.03 -9.88
C TYR A 449 -19.41 7.55 -11.32
N GLN A 450 -18.23 7.81 -11.86
CA GLN A 450 -18.08 8.07 -13.29
C GLN A 450 -18.24 6.76 -14.08
N SER A 451 -18.35 6.88 -15.41
CA SER A 451 -18.58 5.72 -16.28
C SER A 451 -17.38 4.76 -16.34
N LEU A 452 -17.63 3.53 -16.79
CA LEU A 452 -16.60 2.53 -17.06
C LEU A 452 -15.47 3.12 -17.92
N ASN A 453 -15.80 3.87 -18.97
CA ASN A 453 -14.80 4.46 -19.86
C ASN A 453 -13.98 5.57 -19.20
N ALA A 454 -14.54 6.33 -18.27
CA ALA A 454 -13.78 7.27 -17.45
C ALA A 454 -12.72 6.56 -16.62
N TYR A 455 -13.11 5.46 -15.95
CA TYR A 455 -12.17 4.62 -15.21
C TYR A 455 -11.14 3.93 -16.11
N ARG A 456 -11.53 3.45 -17.30
CA ARG A 456 -10.58 2.87 -18.28
C ARG A 456 -9.49 3.89 -18.63
N LYS A 457 -9.86 5.12 -18.98
CA LYS A 457 -8.90 6.22 -19.24
C LYS A 457 -8.00 6.46 -18.03
N ARG A 458 -8.58 6.53 -16.82
CA ARG A 458 -7.83 6.77 -15.56
C ARG A 458 -6.76 5.71 -15.27
N PHE A 459 -6.99 4.47 -15.69
CA PHE A 459 -6.06 3.34 -15.55
C PHE A 459 -5.27 3.05 -16.83
N SER A 460 -5.15 4.03 -17.73
CA SER A 460 -4.33 3.95 -18.96
C SER A 460 -4.78 2.85 -19.95
N MET A 461 -6.08 2.55 -19.97
CA MET A 461 -6.72 1.71 -20.98
C MET A 461 -7.45 2.56 -22.02
N MET A 462 -7.62 2.00 -23.21
CA MET A 462 -8.46 2.62 -24.24
C MET A 462 -9.94 2.49 -23.86
N PRO A 463 -10.76 3.57 -23.96
CA PRO A 463 -12.20 3.46 -23.76
C PRO A 463 -12.81 2.52 -24.81
N TYR A 464 -13.87 1.81 -24.44
CA TYR A 464 -14.61 0.98 -25.37
C TYR A 464 -15.36 1.82 -26.39
N SER A 465 -15.28 1.40 -27.65
CA SER A 465 -15.89 2.10 -28.78
C SER A 465 -17.36 1.74 -29.00
N SER A 466 -17.78 0.57 -28.54
CA SER A 466 -19.13 0.05 -28.68
C SER A 466 -19.44 -1.00 -27.59
N PHE A 467 -20.72 -1.35 -27.45
CA PHE A 467 -21.14 -2.42 -26.54
C PHE A 467 -20.63 -3.80 -26.99
N GLU A 468 -20.51 -4.06 -28.31
CA GLU A 468 -19.93 -5.31 -28.84
C GLU A 468 -18.42 -5.42 -28.54
N ASP A 469 -17.68 -4.31 -28.60
CA ASP A 469 -16.25 -4.26 -28.26
C ASP A 469 -15.99 -4.65 -26.79
N MET A 470 -16.86 -4.14 -25.90
CA MET A 470 -16.83 -4.41 -24.46
C MET A 470 -17.21 -5.86 -24.11
N THR A 471 -18.33 -6.35 -24.63
CA THR A 471 -18.89 -7.67 -24.27
C THR A 471 -18.29 -8.82 -25.07
N GLY A 472 -17.76 -8.55 -26.27
CA GLY A 472 -17.27 -9.56 -27.20
C GLY A 472 -18.39 -10.40 -27.85
N GLU A 473 -19.65 -9.99 -27.69
CA GLU A 473 -20.83 -10.69 -28.21
C GLU A 473 -21.93 -9.69 -28.60
N LYS A 474 -23.09 -10.18 -29.07
CA LYS A 474 -24.14 -9.33 -29.67
C LYS A 474 -25.44 -9.24 -28.87
N GLU A 475 -25.77 -10.25 -28.09
CA GLU A 475 -27.05 -10.34 -27.38
C GLU A 475 -27.06 -9.39 -26.17
N MET A 476 -26.07 -9.48 -25.28
CA MET A 476 -25.95 -8.56 -24.15
C MET A 476 -25.56 -7.16 -24.63
N ALA A 477 -24.75 -7.03 -25.69
CA ALA A 477 -24.44 -5.75 -26.31
C ALA A 477 -25.71 -4.98 -26.73
N ALA A 478 -26.63 -5.64 -27.44
CA ALA A 478 -27.89 -5.02 -27.86
C ALA A 478 -28.79 -4.64 -26.66
N ILE A 479 -28.85 -5.49 -25.63
CA ILE A 479 -29.60 -5.19 -24.40
C ILE A 479 -29.00 -3.97 -23.68
N LEU A 480 -27.67 -3.90 -23.58
CA LEU A 480 -26.96 -2.78 -22.96
C LEU A 480 -27.12 -1.49 -23.75
N GLU A 481 -27.07 -1.56 -25.08
CA GLU A 481 -27.30 -0.42 -25.97
C GLU A 481 -28.72 0.12 -25.81
N GLU A 482 -29.73 -0.77 -25.81
CA GLU A 482 -31.12 -0.39 -25.54
C GLU A 482 -31.28 0.26 -24.17
N MET A 483 -30.61 -0.27 -23.14
CA MET A 483 -30.70 0.24 -21.77
C MET A 483 -30.03 1.60 -21.59
N TYR A 484 -28.74 1.71 -21.93
CA TYR A 484 -27.88 2.86 -21.64
C TYR A 484 -27.89 3.94 -22.73
N GLY A 485 -28.16 3.57 -23.98
CA GLY A 485 -28.16 4.48 -25.13
C GLY A 485 -26.78 4.92 -25.62
N HIS A 486 -25.74 4.89 -24.78
CA HIS A 486 -24.38 5.25 -25.17
C HIS A 486 -23.32 4.48 -24.36
N ILE A 487 -22.21 4.07 -24.99
CA ILE A 487 -21.14 3.28 -24.34
C ILE A 487 -20.45 4.04 -23.20
N ASP A 488 -20.29 5.35 -23.34
CA ASP A 488 -19.72 6.22 -22.29
C ASP A 488 -20.66 6.46 -21.09
N ALA A 489 -21.87 5.89 -21.09
CA ALA A 489 -22.79 5.94 -19.95
C ALA A 489 -22.84 4.61 -19.16
N VAL A 490 -22.09 3.59 -19.56
CA VAL A 490 -22.07 2.30 -18.86
C VAL A 490 -21.45 2.47 -17.48
N GLU A 491 -22.17 2.01 -16.45
CA GLU A 491 -21.72 2.01 -15.06
C GLU A 491 -20.54 1.07 -14.82
N LEU A 492 -19.68 1.41 -13.86
CA LEU A 492 -18.48 0.62 -13.55
C LEU A 492 -18.81 -0.84 -13.19
N TYR A 493 -19.67 -1.09 -12.20
CA TYR A 493 -19.88 -2.46 -11.68
C TYR A 493 -20.56 -3.40 -12.70
N PRO A 494 -21.69 -3.04 -13.34
CA PRO A 494 -22.23 -3.84 -14.44
C PRO A 494 -21.22 -4.04 -15.56
N GLY A 495 -20.50 -2.98 -15.95
CA GLY A 495 -19.47 -3.01 -16.98
C GLY A 495 -18.39 -4.04 -16.69
N LEU A 496 -17.85 -4.05 -15.47
CA LEU A 496 -16.84 -5.02 -15.02
C LEU A 496 -17.31 -6.48 -15.12
N LEU A 497 -18.58 -6.75 -14.79
CA LEU A 497 -19.12 -8.11 -14.78
C LEU A 497 -19.49 -8.63 -16.17
N VAL A 498 -19.93 -7.76 -17.08
CA VAL A 498 -20.31 -8.14 -18.45
C VAL A 498 -19.16 -8.02 -19.47
N GLU A 499 -18.05 -7.40 -19.07
CA GLU A 499 -16.82 -7.30 -19.89
C GLU A 499 -16.37 -8.69 -20.37
N LYS A 500 -15.91 -8.76 -21.62
CA LYS A 500 -15.40 -10.02 -22.18
C LYS A 500 -14.22 -10.52 -21.33
N PRO A 501 -14.24 -11.77 -20.85
CA PRO A 501 -13.10 -12.35 -20.16
C PRO A 501 -11.88 -12.43 -21.07
N ARG A 502 -10.69 -12.37 -20.47
CA ARG A 502 -9.45 -12.75 -21.18
C ARG A 502 -9.52 -14.24 -21.57
N PRO A 503 -8.80 -14.69 -22.63
CA PRO A 503 -8.77 -16.11 -22.99
C PRO A 503 -8.35 -16.98 -21.79
N ASN A 504 -9.21 -17.93 -21.41
CA ASN A 504 -9.05 -18.78 -20.22
C ASN A 504 -8.88 -18.01 -18.89
N GLY A 505 -9.35 -16.76 -18.81
CA GLY A 505 -9.28 -15.94 -17.61
C GLY A 505 -10.61 -15.85 -16.87
N ILE A 506 -10.52 -15.63 -15.54
CA ILE A 506 -11.65 -15.40 -14.65
C ILE A 506 -12.27 -14.00 -14.85
N PHE A 507 -11.45 -13.03 -15.27
CA PHE A 507 -11.81 -11.62 -15.44
C PHE A 507 -11.58 -11.09 -16.85
N GLY A 508 -12.20 -9.93 -17.13
CA GLY A 508 -11.85 -9.07 -18.25
C GLY A 508 -10.61 -8.21 -18.00
N GLU A 509 -10.29 -7.33 -18.95
CA GLU A 509 -9.12 -6.44 -18.88
C GLU A 509 -9.24 -5.43 -17.74
N THR A 510 -10.39 -4.77 -17.61
CA THR A 510 -10.60 -3.66 -16.67
C THR A 510 -10.40 -4.11 -15.23
N MET A 511 -10.92 -5.28 -14.86
CA MET A 511 -10.79 -5.81 -13.49
C MET A 511 -9.32 -5.99 -13.09
N VAL A 512 -8.46 -6.47 -14.00
CA VAL A 512 -7.03 -6.68 -13.72
C VAL A 512 -6.30 -5.35 -13.65
N GLU A 513 -6.53 -4.46 -14.62
CA GLU A 513 -5.80 -3.20 -14.74
C GLU A 513 -6.20 -2.17 -13.67
N MET A 514 -7.43 -2.25 -13.14
CA MET A 514 -7.87 -1.47 -11.98
C MET A 514 -7.54 -2.17 -10.65
N GLY A 515 -7.80 -3.47 -10.54
CA GLY A 515 -7.64 -4.22 -9.30
C GLY A 515 -6.19 -4.40 -8.86
N ALA A 516 -5.26 -4.65 -9.80
CA ALA A 516 -3.86 -4.88 -9.46
C ALA A 516 -3.19 -3.66 -8.80
N PRO A 517 -3.35 -2.41 -9.29
CA PRO A 517 -2.88 -1.22 -8.59
C PRO A 517 -3.38 -1.09 -7.15
N PHE A 518 -4.69 -1.24 -6.91
CA PHE A 518 -5.24 -1.14 -5.56
C PHE A 518 -4.71 -2.25 -4.64
N SER A 519 -4.68 -3.50 -5.15
CA SER A 519 -4.20 -4.65 -4.40
C SER A 519 -2.72 -4.48 -4.01
N LEU A 520 -1.84 -4.20 -4.98
CA LEU A 520 -0.40 -4.09 -4.71
C LEU A 520 -0.07 -2.89 -3.83
N LYS A 521 -0.77 -1.77 -3.98
CA LYS A 521 -0.62 -0.61 -3.10
C LYS A 521 -1.11 -0.91 -1.67
N GLY A 522 -2.23 -1.63 -1.51
CA GLY A 522 -2.73 -2.05 -0.20
C GLY A 522 -1.82 -3.04 0.52
N LEU A 523 -1.14 -3.91 -0.23
CA LEU A 523 -0.18 -4.90 0.28
C LEU A 523 1.16 -4.25 0.63
N MET A 524 1.86 -3.68 -0.36
CA MET A 524 3.20 -3.12 -0.17
C MET A 524 3.19 -1.77 0.56
N GLY A 525 2.04 -1.09 0.58
CA GLY A 525 1.82 0.14 1.36
C GLY A 525 1.71 -0.11 2.86
N ASN A 526 1.70 -1.37 3.31
CA ASN A 526 1.69 -1.71 4.72
C ASN A 526 3.00 -1.24 5.40
N PRO A 527 2.94 -0.64 6.61
CA PRO A 527 4.12 -0.24 7.36
C PRO A 527 5.14 -1.35 7.58
N ILE A 528 4.72 -2.62 7.70
CA ILE A 528 5.66 -3.74 7.89
C ILE A 528 6.61 -3.91 6.70
N CYS A 529 6.25 -3.42 5.51
CA CYS A 529 7.08 -3.44 4.31
C CYS A 529 8.05 -2.25 4.24
N SER A 530 7.98 -1.31 5.19
CA SER A 530 8.91 -0.18 5.23
C SER A 530 10.32 -0.64 5.62
N PRO A 531 11.38 0.09 5.20
CA PRO A 531 12.74 -0.19 5.64
C PRO A 531 12.90 -0.16 7.17
N GLU A 532 12.04 0.58 7.86
CA GLU A 532 12.09 0.71 9.31
C GLU A 532 11.60 -0.55 10.03
N TYR A 533 10.51 -1.15 9.53
CA TYR A 533 9.88 -2.31 10.15
C TYR A 533 10.39 -3.64 9.61
N TRP A 534 10.82 -3.71 8.35
CA TRP A 534 11.23 -4.97 7.72
C TRP A 534 12.62 -5.43 8.17
N LYS A 535 12.70 -5.80 9.46
CA LYS A 535 13.90 -6.23 10.17
C LYS A 535 13.54 -7.44 11.03
N PRO A 536 14.42 -8.44 11.19
CA PRO A 536 14.12 -9.61 12.02
C PRO A 536 13.69 -9.26 13.45
N SER A 537 14.24 -8.20 14.05
CA SER A 537 13.90 -7.75 15.41
C SER A 537 12.40 -7.41 15.59
N THR A 538 11.76 -6.86 14.55
CA THR A 538 10.32 -6.53 14.56
C THR A 538 9.44 -7.77 14.76
N PHE A 539 9.94 -8.92 14.31
CA PHE A 539 9.22 -10.19 14.29
C PHE A 539 9.75 -11.17 15.36
N GLY A 540 10.50 -10.68 16.35
CA GLY A 540 11.08 -11.52 17.40
C GLY A 540 12.28 -12.35 16.96
N GLY A 541 13.07 -11.82 16.03
CA GLY A 541 14.31 -12.43 15.55
C GLY A 541 14.10 -13.20 14.24
N SER A 542 15.12 -14.00 13.87
CA SER A 542 15.09 -14.77 12.63
C SER A 542 13.94 -15.77 12.58
N VAL A 543 13.55 -16.36 13.72
CA VAL A 543 12.48 -17.37 13.78
C VAL A 543 11.14 -16.81 13.28
N GLY A 544 10.67 -15.69 13.84
CA GLY A 544 9.43 -15.07 13.36
C GLY A 544 9.55 -14.50 11.95
N PHE A 545 10.74 -14.02 11.57
CA PHE A 545 10.98 -13.56 10.20
C PHE A 545 10.94 -14.70 9.16
N ASP A 546 11.45 -15.88 9.51
CA ASP A 546 11.44 -17.07 8.66
C ASP A 546 10.03 -17.67 8.51
N ILE A 547 9.18 -17.54 9.53
CA ILE A 547 7.75 -17.86 9.43
C ILE A 547 7.13 -17.06 8.27
N ILE A 548 7.33 -15.74 8.24
CA ILE A 548 6.84 -14.87 7.16
C ILE A 548 7.43 -15.26 5.81
N ASN A 549 8.76 -15.35 5.72
CA ASN A 549 9.46 -15.53 4.44
C ASN A 549 9.17 -16.89 3.79
N THR A 550 8.75 -17.87 4.58
CA THR A 550 8.46 -19.22 4.10
C THR A 550 6.98 -19.59 4.16
N ALA A 551 6.09 -18.65 4.51
CA ALA A 551 4.65 -18.86 4.56
C ALA A 551 4.07 -19.23 3.19
N SER A 552 3.09 -20.14 3.22
CA SER A 552 2.28 -20.54 2.07
C SER A 552 0.93 -21.04 2.56
N LEU A 553 -0.08 -21.03 1.69
CA LEU A 553 -1.41 -21.56 2.01
C LEU A 553 -1.31 -23.00 2.54
N GLN A 554 -0.54 -23.85 1.87
CA GLN A 554 -0.37 -25.25 2.26
C GLN A 554 0.21 -25.39 3.67
N LYS A 555 1.23 -24.59 4.04
CA LYS A 555 1.81 -24.62 5.38
C LYS A 555 0.85 -24.11 6.44
N LEU A 556 0.14 -23.01 6.16
CA LEU A 556 -0.89 -22.46 7.05
C LEU A 556 -1.92 -23.54 7.41
N ILE A 557 -2.37 -24.32 6.42
CA ILE A 557 -3.30 -25.43 6.68
C ILE A 557 -2.62 -26.58 7.42
N CYS A 558 -1.47 -27.09 6.94
CA CYS A 558 -0.81 -28.25 7.56
C CYS A 558 -0.45 -28.03 9.02
N ASN A 559 -0.08 -26.80 9.40
CA ASN A 559 0.31 -26.48 10.76
C ASN A 559 -0.89 -26.41 11.73
N ASN A 560 -2.13 -26.30 11.22
CA ASN A 560 -3.30 -25.93 12.02
C ASN A 560 -4.50 -26.87 11.85
N VAL A 561 -4.34 -28.01 11.16
CA VAL A 561 -5.38 -29.01 10.96
C VAL A 561 -4.92 -30.36 11.51
N ARG A 562 -5.83 -31.08 12.18
CA ARG A 562 -5.57 -32.40 12.74
C ARG A 562 -5.71 -33.48 11.65
N GLY A 563 -4.82 -34.46 11.67
CA GLY A 563 -4.82 -35.58 10.72
C GLY A 563 -3.73 -35.45 9.65
N PRO A 564 -3.78 -36.28 8.58
CA PRO A 564 -2.89 -36.09 7.44
C PRO A 564 -3.15 -34.71 6.84
N CYS A 565 -2.09 -33.97 6.51
CA CYS A 565 -2.28 -32.63 5.95
C CYS A 565 -3.10 -32.71 4.65
N PRO A 566 -4.27 -32.05 4.56
CA PRO A 566 -5.08 -32.07 3.35
C PRO A 566 -4.41 -31.24 2.27
N MET A 567 -4.67 -31.55 1.01
CA MET A 567 -4.26 -30.69 -0.09
C MET A 567 -5.04 -29.38 0.01
N ALA A 568 -4.32 -28.25 0.13
CA ALA A 568 -4.90 -26.93 0.20
C ALA A 568 -4.44 -26.12 -1.01
N SER A 569 -5.38 -25.79 -1.90
CA SER A 569 -5.07 -25.12 -3.16
C SER A 569 -6.17 -24.16 -3.58
N PHE A 570 -5.77 -23.04 -4.16
CA PHE A 570 -6.66 -22.08 -4.81
C PHE A 570 -7.13 -22.54 -6.20
N ASN A 571 -6.53 -23.61 -6.73
CA ASN A 571 -6.94 -24.30 -7.95
C ASN A 571 -7.44 -25.71 -7.62
N VAL A 572 -8.51 -26.15 -8.26
CA VAL A 572 -9.02 -27.52 -8.17
C VAL A 572 -7.97 -28.50 -8.73
N PRO A 573 -7.66 -29.60 -8.01
CA PRO A 573 -6.72 -30.60 -8.50
C PRO A 573 -7.23 -31.28 -9.78
N ASN A 574 -6.34 -31.53 -10.74
CA ASN A 574 -6.68 -32.37 -11.89
C ASN A 574 -6.81 -33.83 -11.46
N VAL A 575 -7.92 -34.49 -11.78
CA VAL A 575 -8.22 -35.93 -11.48
C VAL A 575 -7.13 -36.90 -11.99
N LYS A 576 -6.20 -36.44 -12.84
CA LYS A 576 -5.07 -37.26 -13.35
C LYS A 576 -3.85 -37.32 -12.43
N ASP A 577 -3.69 -36.42 -11.46
CA ASP A 577 -2.49 -36.37 -10.60
C ASP A 577 -2.62 -37.18 -9.30
N THR A 578 -3.79 -37.72 -8.99
CA THR A 578 -4.02 -38.62 -7.84
C THR A 578 -3.74 -40.10 -8.15
N GLY A 579 -3.35 -40.43 -9.39
CA GLY A 579 -3.11 -41.81 -9.85
C GLY A 579 -1.67 -42.31 -9.78
N SER A 580 -0.75 -41.62 -9.09
CA SER A 580 0.65 -42.07 -8.99
C SER A 580 1.15 -42.12 -7.56
N MET A 581 0.59 -43.04 -6.76
CA MET A 581 1.30 -43.64 -5.63
C MET A 581 1.39 -45.15 -5.81
N ILE A 582 2.64 -45.59 -6.02
CA ILE A 582 3.22 -46.92 -5.77
C ILE A 582 2.62 -48.11 -6.54
N ILE A 583 3.25 -48.47 -7.66
CA ILE A 583 3.45 -49.87 -8.04
C ILE A 583 4.93 -50.08 -8.36
N ASN A 584 5.61 -50.83 -7.49
CA ASN A 584 6.89 -51.46 -7.82
C ASN A 584 6.64 -52.54 -8.87
N SER A 585 7.18 -52.38 -10.08
CA SER A 585 7.49 -53.53 -10.92
C SER A 585 8.63 -53.19 -11.87
N THR A 586 9.75 -53.85 -11.62
CA THR A 586 10.89 -54.05 -12.51
C THR A 586 10.46 -54.64 -13.84
N TRP A 587 10.69 -53.92 -14.95
CA TRP A 587 11.00 -54.52 -16.25
C TRP A 587 11.96 -53.61 -17.02
N TYR A 588 13.16 -54.14 -17.26
CA TYR A 588 14.06 -53.68 -18.31
C TYR A 588 13.38 -53.88 -19.66
N GLU A 589 13.29 -52.86 -20.50
CA GLU A 589 13.67 -53.01 -21.90
C GLU A 589 13.94 -51.66 -22.59
N THR A 590 14.99 -51.72 -23.40
CA THR A 590 15.72 -50.69 -24.11
C THR A 590 14.97 -50.08 -25.29
N THR A 591 14.92 -48.74 -25.35
CA THR A 591 14.96 -48.00 -26.63
C THR A 591 15.87 -46.78 -26.49
N LYS A 592 16.92 -46.75 -27.31
CA LYS A 592 17.94 -45.70 -27.40
C LYS A 592 17.35 -44.38 -27.89
N GLU A 593 17.50 -43.31 -27.11
CA GLU A 593 17.50 -41.93 -27.62
C GLU A 593 18.94 -41.47 -27.93
N PRO A 594 19.16 -40.69 -29.00
CA PRO A 594 20.48 -40.18 -29.35
C PRO A 594 20.88 -39.02 -28.43
N ASP A 595 22.12 -39.11 -27.95
CA ASP A 595 22.82 -38.13 -27.14
C ASP A 595 22.92 -36.76 -27.83
N MET A 596 22.22 -35.75 -27.31
CA MET A 596 22.25 -34.37 -27.80
C MET A 596 22.94 -33.41 -26.80
N HIS A 597 23.96 -33.89 -26.09
CA HIS A 597 24.75 -33.10 -25.14
C HIS A 597 25.83 -32.19 -25.79
N GLY A 598 26.01 -32.25 -27.11
CA GLY A 598 26.99 -31.43 -27.86
C GLY A 598 26.51 -30.03 -28.25
N TRP A 599 25.24 -29.86 -28.59
CA TRP A 599 24.74 -28.60 -29.19
C TRP A 599 24.52 -27.49 -28.16
N LYS A 600 24.13 -27.82 -26.92
CA LYS A 600 23.99 -26.85 -25.82
C LYS A 600 25.34 -26.23 -25.42
N LYS A 601 26.42 -27.02 -25.39
CA LYS A 601 27.79 -26.52 -25.15
C LYS A 601 28.32 -25.69 -26.32
N TRP A 602 27.95 -26.02 -27.56
CA TRP A 602 28.34 -25.28 -28.76
C TRP A 602 27.67 -23.90 -28.86
N ILE A 603 26.37 -23.80 -28.58
CA ILE A 603 25.64 -22.51 -28.58
C ILE A 603 26.14 -21.58 -27.46
N ILE A 604 26.36 -22.11 -26.25
CA ILE A 604 26.90 -21.32 -25.14
C ILE A 604 28.31 -20.81 -25.46
N ARG A 605 29.17 -21.62 -26.11
CA ARG A 605 30.51 -21.20 -26.60
C ARG A 605 30.45 -20.18 -27.75
N GLN A 606 29.48 -20.27 -28.66
CA GLN A 606 29.34 -19.31 -29.76
C GLN A 606 28.78 -17.97 -29.29
N LEU A 607 27.88 -17.95 -28.30
CA LEU A 607 27.32 -16.72 -27.72
C LEU A 607 28.33 -15.99 -26.81
N THR A 608 29.17 -16.72 -26.06
CA THR A 608 30.26 -16.10 -25.28
C THR A 608 31.41 -15.59 -26.15
N ARG A 609 31.72 -16.27 -27.28
CA ARG A 609 32.79 -15.82 -28.20
C ARG A 609 32.39 -14.59 -29.03
N LYS A 610 31.12 -14.49 -29.47
CA LYS A 610 30.60 -13.31 -30.20
C LYS A 610 30.39 -12.07 -29.32
N MET A 611 30.23 -12.23 -27.99
CA MET A 611 30.22 -11.11 -27.05
C MET A 611 31.64 -10.66 -26.65
N SER A 612 32.62 -11.57 -26.60
CA SER A 612 34.01 -11.22 -26.28
C SER A 612 34.76 -10.51 -27.41
N GLU A 613 34.37 -10.72 -28.68
CA GLU A 613 35.02 -10.10 -29.85
C GLU A 613 34.40 -8.74 -30.27
N ARG A 614 33.32 -8.26 -29.61
CA ARG A 614 32.78 -6.89 -29.78
C ARG A 614 33.07 -5.95 -28.60
N LEU A 615 33.78 -6.44 -27.58
CA LEU A 615 34.13 -5.66 -26.38
C LEU A 615 35.58 -5.17 -26.37
N ILE A 616 36.31 -5.28 -27.49
CA ILE A 616 37.71 -4.85 -27.62
C ILE A 616 37.88 -3.64 -28.56
N ASP A 617 36.81 -3.14 -29.20
CA ASP A 617 36.90 -2.04 -30.18
C ASP A 617 36.01 -0.82 -29.86
N LEU A 618 35.62 -0.64 -28.59
CA LEU A 618 34.85 0.53 -28.11
C LEU A 618 35.37 1.07 -26.76
N GLU A 619 36.67 0.90 -26.49
CA GLU A 619 37.35 1.50 -25.31
C GLU A 619 37.90 2.92 -25.56
N GLU A 620 37.59 3.55 -26.70
CA GLU A 620 37.72 4.99 -26.90
C GLU A 620 36.34 5.58 -27.19
N THR A 621 35.85 6.45 -26.29
CA THR A 621 34.52 7.11 -26.23
C THR A 621 33.44 6.44 -25.36
N VAL A 622 33.72 6.27 -24.07
CA VAL A 622 32.66 6.16 -23.04
C VAL A 622 32.68 7.41 -22.17
N THR A 623 31.65 8.23 -22.32
CA THR A 623 31.29 9.32 -21.40
C THR A 623 30.88 8.73 -20.05
N HIS A 624 31.50 9.23 -18.97
CA HIS A 624 31.28 8.75 -17.61
C HIS A 624 29.91 9.19 -17.05
N THR A 625 28.89 8.34 -17.10
CA THR A 625 27.53 8.65 -16.59
C THR A 625 27.16 7.88 -15.32
N GLY A 626 28.11 7.74 -14.38
CA GLY A 626 27.86 7.26 -13.01
C GLY A 626 28.19 8.31 -11.95
N PRO A 627 27.80 8.15 -10.67
CA PRO A 627 28.03 9.14 -9.60
C PRO A 627 29.50 9.55 -9.45
N LYS A 628 30.43 8.61 -9.67
CA LYS A 628 31.89 8.88 -9.68
C LYS A 628 32.34 9.67 -10.92
N GLY A 629 31.68 9.48 -12.06
CA GLY A 629 31.90 10.24 -13.29
C GLY A 629 31.41 11.68 -13.17
N VAL A 630 30.21 11.86 -12.63
CA VAL A 630 29.61 13.17 -12.34
C VAL A 630 30.45 13.94 -11.33
N ILE A 631 31.01 13.27 -10.30
CA ILE A 631 31.94 13.90 -9.35
C ILE A 631 33.26 14.29 -10.03
N ASN A 632 33.76 13.51 -10.99
CA ASN A 632 35.00 13.81 -11.68
C ASN A 632 34.84 14.94 -12.71
N ASP A 633 33.70 14.96 -13.42
CA ASP A 633 33.33 16.02 -14.37
C ASP A 633 33.01 17.33 -13.64
N TRP A 634 32.33 17.28 -12.50
CA TRP A 634 32.11 18.46 -11.64
C TRP A 634 33.42 19.02 -11.08
N ARG A 635 34.38 18.17 -10.70
CA ARG A 635 35.71 18.59 -10.25
C ARG A 635 36.54 19.21 -11.37
N ARG A 636 36.45 18.67 -12.58
CA ARG A 636 37.15 19.17 -13.77
C ARG A 636 36.55 20.51 -14.24
N PHE A 637 35.23 20.62 -14.25
CA PHE A 637 34.52 21.88 -14.50
C PHE A 637 34.89 22.97 -13.48
N LYS A 638 35.02 22.61 -12.20
CA LYS A 638 35.43 23.54 -11.12
C LYS A 638 36.90 23.98 -11.23
N LEU A 639 37.76 23.11 -11.78
CA LEU A 639 39.18 23.40 -12.07
C LEU A 639 39.34 24.31 -13.28
N GLU A 640 38.48 24.17 -14.29
CA GLU A 640 38.47 24.99 -15.52
C GLU A 640 37.77 26.35 -15.31
N SER A 641 36.92 26.48 -14.28
CA SER A 641 36.18 27.72 -13.96
C SER A 641 36.89 28.66 -12.98
N MET A 642 38.14 28.38 -12.60
CA MET A 642 38.88 29.14 -11.58
C MET A 642 40.16 29.76 -12.17
N ASP A 643 40.35 31.06 -11.93
CA ASP A 643 41.46 31.86 -12.45
C ASP A 643 42.82 31.39 -11.86
N PRO A 644 43.80 30.94 -12.68
CA PRO A 644 45.04 30.34 -12.20
C PRO A 644 45.95 31.25 -11.36
N GLU A 645 45.72 32.56 -11.37
CA GLU A 645 46.60 33.55 -10.73
C GLU A 645 46.36 33.69 -9.20
N ASN A 646 45.27 33.15 -8.66
CA ASN A 646 44.90 33.33 -7.25
C ASN A 646 45.01 32.06 -6.38
N LEU A 647 45.71 31.01 -6.82
CA LEU A 647 45.88 29.78 -6.02
C LEU A 647 47.24 29.70 -5.29
N PRO A 648 47.27 29.44 -3.97
CA PRO A 648 48.50 29.19 -3.23
C PRO A 648 49.26 27.96 -3.77
N PRO A 649 50.60 27.99 -3.87
CA PRO A 649 51.41 26.92 -4.45
C PRO A 649 51.18 25.53 -3.83
N ALA A 650 50.95 25.49 -2.51
CA ALA A 650 50.68 24.26 -1.77
C ALA A 650 49.40 23.55 -2.21
N LYS A 651 48.38 24.31 -2.63
CA LYS A 651 47.08 23.78 -3.06
C LYS A 651 47.13 23.26 -4.50
N ARG A 652 48.01 23.84 -5.32
CA ARG A 652 48.28 23.42 -6.71
C ARG A 652 49.06 22.10 -6.76
N GLU A 653 50.00 21.91 -5.84
CA GLU A 653 50.80 20.68 -5.73
C GLU A 653 49.96 19.50 -5.21
N LEU A 654 49.09 19.74 -4.22
CA LEU A 654 48.16 18.74 -3.69
C LEU A 654 47.19 18.22 -4.77
N LEU A 655 46.67 19.12 -5.62
CA LEU A 655 45.79 18.75 -6.73
C LEU A 655 46.52 17.97 -7.84
N ARG A 656 47.80 18.26 -8.08
CA ARG A 656 48.65 17.58 -9.08
C ARG A 656 49.08 16.19 -8.62
N GLN A 657 49.29 15.98 -7.32
CA GLN A 657 49.59 14.68 -6.73
C GLN A 657 48.39 13.73 -6.76
N MET A 658 47.17 14.26 -6.66
CA MET A 658 45.94 13.48 -6.67
C MET A 658 45.45 13.06 -8.07
N SER A 659 46.10 13.53 -9.14
CA SER A 659 45.71 13.28 -10.53
C SER A 659 46.68 12.41 -11.36
N SER A 660 47.70 11.80 -10.75
CA SER A 660 48.68 10.97 -11.47
C SER A 660 48.25 9.48 -11.51
N PRO A 661 48.17 8.81 -12.68
CA PRO A 661 47.64 7.44 -12.76
C PRO A 661 48.61 6.32 -12.36
N ASN A 662 49.86 6.63 -12.00
CA ASN A 662 50.91 5.62 -11.79
C ASN A 662 51.66 5.81 -10.46
N ARG A 663 51.14 5.17 -9.41
CA ARG A 663 52.01 4.52 -8.40
C ARG A 663 51.55 3.09 -8.21
N ALA A 664 52.55 2.22 -8.24
CA ALA A 664 52.44 0.79 -8.40
C ALA A 664 51.80 0.09 -7.21
N ARG A 665 51.09 -0.99 -7.55
CA ARG A 665 50.82 -2.19 -6.76
C ARG A 665 51.99 -2.53 -5.82
N ASP A 666 51.85 -2.19 -4.56
CA ASP A 666 51.99 -3.10 -3.43
C ASP A 666 51.43 -2.39 -2.20
N ASP A 667 50.83 -3.16 -1.29
CA ASP A 667 50.45 -2.71 0.06
C ASP A 667 49.03 -2.17 0.34
N SER A 668 48.00 -2.59 -0.41
CA SER A 668 46.60 -2.36 0.04
C SER A 668 45.61 -3.41 -0.49
N ARG A 669 46.04 -4.68 -0.47
CA ARG A 669 45.17 -5.85 -0.65
C ARG A 669 45.07 -6.73 0.62
N ALA A 670 45.27 -6.13 1.79
CA ALA A 670 45.23 -6.84 3.08
C ALA A 670 44.18 -6.33 4.07
N ASN A 671 43.41 -5.27 3.80
CA ASN A 671 42.47 -4.71 4.80
C ASN A 671 40.98 -4.69 4.40
N LEU A 672 40.59 -5.49 3.40
CA LEU A 672 39.17 -5.73 3.09
C LEU A 672 38.90 -7.23 2.94
N ASN A 673 39.32 -8.00 3.94
CA ASN A 673 38.85 -9.36 4.29
C ASN A 673 39.71 -9.89 5.44
N ARG A 674 39.50 -9.44 6.68
CA ARG A 674 40.04 -10.16 7.84
C ARG A 674 39.09 -11.29 8.19
N LYS A 675 39.37 -12.50 7.68
CA LYS A 675 38.91 -13.72 8.35
C LYS A 675 39.72 -13.83 9.64
N MET A 676 39.01 -13.93 10.76
CA MET A 676 39.58 -14.10 12.09
C MET A 676 40.53 -15.30 12.10
N SER A 677 41.77 -15.11 12.51
CA SER A 677 42.77 -16.18 12.55
C SER A 677 42.49 -17.13 13.72
N VAL A 678 42.92 -18.39 13.59
CA VAL A 678 42.74 -19.41 14.65
C VAL A 678 43.44 -18.99 15.96
N GLN A 679 44.50 -18.20 15.88
CA GLN A 679 45.17 -17.58 17.03
C GLN A 679 44.36 -16.46 17.72
N GLU A 680 43.45 -15.78 17.02
CA GLU A 680 42.53 -14.81 17.64
C GLU A 680 41.35 -15.47 18.35
N TYR A 681 40.99 -16.70 17.97
CA TYR A 681 39.96 -17.49 18.65
C TYR A 681 40.47 -18.06 19.98
N GLU A 682 41.76 -18.33 20.09
CA GLU A 682 42.40 -18.84 21.32
C GLU A 682 42.68 -17.73 22.35
N LEU A 683 42.88 -16.48 21.92
CA LEU A 683 43.02 -15.31 22.81
C LEU A 683 41.70 -14.81 23.40
N LEU A 684 40.55 -15.27 22.90
CA LEU A 684 39.23 -14.95 23.45
C LEU A 684 38.78 -15.89 24.57
N LYS A 685 39.65 -16.82 24.99
CA LYS A 685 39.30 -17.84 25.98
C LYS A 685 39.69 -17.50 27.42
N GLU A 686 40.49 -16.47 27.65
CA GLU A 686 40.87 -16.05 29.01
C GLU A 686 40.98 -14.52 29.11
N GLU A 687 40.22 -13.92 30.05
CA GLU A 687 40.35 -12.56 30.62
C GLU A 687 39.93 -11.37 29.71
N ASP A 688 39.17 -10.33 30.06
CA ASP A 688 38.56 -9.83 31.31
C ASP A 688 37.42 -8.84 30.89
N GLU A 689 36.24 -8.86 31.53
CA GLU A 689 35.03 -8.10 31.12
C GLU A 689 35.26 -6.57 31.00
N GLY A 690 36.28 -6.04 31.68
CA GLY A 690 36.67 -4.63 31.64
C GLY A 690 37.18 -4.15 30.28
N CYS A 691 37.85 -5.01 29.51
CA CYS A 691 38.43 -4.62 28.21
C CYS A 691 37.34 -4.43 27.13
N LEU A 692 36.33 -5.30 27.13
CA LEU A 692 35.17 -5.23 26.23
C LEU A 692 34.30 -3.99 26.51
N LYS A 693 34.16 -3.59 27.78
CA LYS A 693 33.43 -2.39 28.17
C LYS A 693 34.13 -1.12 27.67
N LYS A 694 35.47 -1.09 27.75
CA LYS A 694 36.30 0.02 27.28
C LYS A 694 36.29 0.15 25.74
N TYR A 695 36.35 -0.97 25.03
CA TYR A 695 36.25 -1.01 23.57
C TYR A 695 34.85 -0.59 23.06
N ARG A 696 33.77 -1.04 23.72
CA ARG A 696 32.40 -0.61 23.40
C ARG A 696 32.21 0.89 23.63
N ARG A 697 32.76 1.44 24.71
CA ARG A 697 32.73 2.89 24.99
C ARG A 697 33.50 3.68 23.92
N GLN A 698 34.69 3.22 23.51
CA GLN A 698 35.46 3.85 22.43
C GLN A 698 34.76 3.76 21.07
N CYS A 699 34.14 2.63 20.72
CA CYS A 699 33.37 2.52 19.48
C CYS A 699 32.11 3.39 19.47
N MET A 700 31.42 3.52 20.60
CA MET A 700 30.26 4.42 20.73
C MET A 700 30.67 5.89 20.65
N GLN A 701 31.80 6.28 21.26
CA GLN A 701 32.37 7.62 21.13
C GLN A 701 32.79 7.92 19.68
N GLU A 702 33.48 6.98 19.03
CA GLU A 702 33.85 7.14 17.61
C GLU A 702 32.63 7.17 16.68
N MET A 703 31.55 6.43 16.98
CA MET A 703 30.29 6.52 16.22
C MET A 703 29.60 7.86 16.46
N HIS A 704 29.59 8.35 17.70
CA HIS A 704 28.98 9.62 18.07
C HIS A 704 29.71 10.81 17.42
N GLU A 705 31.05 10.82 17.46
CA GLU A 705 31.88 11.82 16.75
C GLU A 705 31.73 11.74 15.22
N LYS A 706 31.44 10.56 14.66
CA LYS A 706 31.22 10.38 13.22
C LYS A 706 29.78 10.70 12.77
N LEU A 707 28.82 10.81 13.69
CA LEU A 707 27.40 11.04 13.41
C LEU A 707 26.89 12.44 13.79
N SER A 708 27.63 13.21 14.60
CA SER A 708 27.28 14.60 14.94
C SER A 708 27.73 15.58 13.84
N PHE A 709 26.98 15.67 12.74
CA PHE A 709 27.20 16.69 11.70
C PHE A 709 26.03 17.68 11.63
N GLY A 710 26.10 18.70 12.48
CA GLY A 710 25.32 19.94 12.37
C GLY A 710 26.05 21.06 13.10
N PRO A 711 25.96 22.32 12.63
CA PRO A 711 26.46 23.46 13.39
C PRO A 711 25.79 23.50 14.77
N ARG A 712 26.56 23.90 15.80
CA ARG A 712 26.04 24.14 17.15
C ARG A 712 25.86 25.64 17.40
N PHE A 713 24.79 25.99 18.11
CA PHE A 713 24.38 27.35 18.46
C PHE A 713 24.27 27.42 19.98
N GLU A 714 24.94 28.38 20.61
CA GLU A 714 25.04 28.46 22.08
C GLU A 714 24.19 29.61 22.65
N GLY A 715 23.09 29.97 21.97
CA GLY A 715 22.18 31.04 22.42
C GLY A 715 21.14 31.46 21.38
N VAL A 716 20.24 32.35 21.78
CA VAL A 716 19.22 32.95 20.89
C VAL A 716 19.85 34.06 20.06
N HIS A 717 19.58 34.06 18.75
CA HIS A 717 20.09 35.06 17.82
C HIS A 717 19.06 36.17 17.55
N ASP A 718 19.44 37.41 17.83
CA ASP A 718 18.65 38.59 17.48
C ASP A 718 18.77 38.92 15.99
N LEU A 719 17.64 39.10 15.31
CA LEU A 719 17.58 39.47 13.89
C LEU A 719 17.15 40.94 13.76
N GLU A 720 18.00 41.76 13.15
CA GLU A 720 17.79 43.21 13.06
C GLU A 720 16.93 43.65 11.86
N SER A 721 16.67 42.77 10.90
CA SER A 721 15.89 43.09 9.68
C SER A 721 15.25 41.86 9.03
N GLY A 722 14.23 42.11 8.19
CA GLY A 722 13.63 41.08 7.34
C GLY A 722 14.61 40.43 6.35
N GLU A 723 15.69 41.14 5.96
CA GLU A 723 16.76 40.55 5.15
C GLU A 723 17.58 39.54 5.95
N ALA A 724 17.94 39.87 7.19
CA ALA A 724 18.63 38.95 8.10
C ALA A 724 17.78 37.69 8.40
N PHE A 725 16.46 37.86 8.54
CA PHE A 725 15.51 36.75 8.65
C PHE A 725 15.56 35.81 7.45
N LEU A 726 15.49 36.34 6.22
CA LEU A 726 15.55 35.54 5.01
C LEU A 726 16.92 34.87 4.81
N GLU A 727 17.98 35.53 5.24
CA GLU A 727 19.34 35.01 5.16
C GLU A 727 19.53 33.79 6.08
N VAL A 728 19.06 33.88 7.32
CA VAL A 728 19.13 32.78 8.29
C VAL A 728 18.34 31.56 7.82
N ILE A 729 17.20 31.74 7.15
CA ILE A 729 16.42 30.60 6.63
C ILE A 729 17.08 29.95 5.41
N LYS A 730 17.69 30.75 4.52
CA LYS A 730 18.22 30.26 3.23
C LYS A 730 19.64 29.72 3.29
N LYS A 731 20.48 30.28 4.16
CA LYS A 731 21.91 29.94 4.22
C LYS A 731 22.24 28.84 5.22
N GLU A 732 21.30 28.46 6.09
CA GLU A 732 21.60 27.47 7.11
C GLU A 732 21.69 26.04 6.59
N HIS A 733 22.41 25.20 7.35
CA HIS A 733 22.64 23.82 6.99
C HIS A 733 21.30 23.04 6.91
N HIS A 734 21.17 22.17 5.91
CA HIS A 734 19.93 21.44 5.62
C HIS A 734 19.44 20.51 6.76
N THR A 735 20.30 20.18 7.72
CA THR A 735 19.96 19.40 8.92
C THR A 735 19.55 20.26 10.12
N THR A 736 19.82 21.57 10.09
CA THR A 736 19.51 22.50 11.18
C THR A 736 18.03 22.87 11.19
N VAL A 737 17.40 22.76 12.35
CA VAL A 737 16.08 23.33 12.61
C VAL A 737 16.28 24.78 13.07
N VAL A 738 15.57 25.72 12.45
CA VAL A 738 15.60 27.15 12.80
C VAL A 738 14.23 27.54 13.35
N ILE A 739 14.20 28.01 14.59
CA ILE A 739 12.98 28.49 15.26
C ILE A 739 13.08 30.00 15.39
N VAL A 740 12.13 30.72 14.79
CA VAL A 740 12.07 32.18 14.83
C VAL A 740 10.84 32.64 15.60
N HIS A 741 11.07 33.35 16.70
CA HIS A 741 10.05 34.07 17.45
C HIS A 741 9.90 35.49 16.93
N ILE A 742 8.72 35.82 16.42
CA ILE A 742 8.34 37.18 16.07
C ILE A 742 7.66 37.80 17.29
N TYR A 743 8.23 38.89 17.80
CA TYR A 743 7.84 39.49 19.07
C TYR A 743 7.57 40.99 18.98
N LYS A 744 6.88 41.53 19.96
CA LYS A 744 6.70 42.98 20.14
C LYS A 744 6.82 43.35 21.61
N VAL A 745 7.57 44.42 21.88
CA VAL A 745 7.77 44.95 23.24
C VAL A 745 6.43 45.42 23.83
N GLY A 746 6.14 45.03 25.08
CA GLY A 746 4.88 45.35 25.77
C GLY A 746 3.78 44.31 25.63
N VAL A 747 3.99 43.23 24.85
CA VAL A 747 3.11 42.05 24.84
C VAL A 747 3.63 41.03 25.85
N LYS A 748 2.87 40.78 26.93
CA LYS A 748 3.30 39.91 28.05
C LYS A 748 3.78 38.53 27.59
N GLY A 749 3.03 37.87 26.70
CA GLY A 749 3.39 36.54 26.17
C GLY A 749 4.68 36.54 25.35
N CYS A 750 5.06 37.65 24.71
CA CYS A 750 6.33 37.77 24.01
C CYS A 750 7.52 37.83 24.98
N GLU A 751 7.36 38.53 26.11
CA GLU A 751 8.42 38.65 27.12
C GLU A 751 8.68 37.31 27.81
N GLU A 752 7.61 36.60 28.19
CA GLU A 752 7.69 35.25 28.78
C GLU A 752 8.32 34.23 27.81
N LEU A 753 7.93 34.27 26.53
CA LEU A 753 8.49 33.36 25.52
C LEU A 753 9.97 33.65 25.21
N ASN A 754 10.40 34.91 25.22
CA ASN A 754 11.82 35.25 25.06
C ASN A 754 12.68 34.60 26.14
N ASN A 755 12.24 34.64 27.41
CA ASN A 755 12.95 34.00 28.51
C ASN A 755 13.00 32.47 28.35
N CYS A 756 11.92 31.85 27.86
CA CYS A 756 11.88 30.42 27.61
C CYS A 756 12.85 29.99 26.50
N LEU A 757 12.97 30.78 25.42
CA LEU A 757 13.89 30.48 24.33
C LEU A 757 15.36 30.59 24.74
N ASP A 758 15.70 31.50 25.66
CA ASP A 758 17.06 31.60 26.20
C ASP A 758 17.47 30.31 26.95
N CYS A 759 16.54 29.69 27.68
CA CYS A 759 16.74 28.38 28.29
C CYS A 759 16.87 27.26 27.24
N LEU A 760 15.94 27.19 26.29
CA LEU A 760 15.90 26.13 25.28
C LEU A 760 17.10 26.15 24.32
N ALA A 761 17.63 27.34 24.01
CA ALA A 761 18.84 27.47 23.20
C ALA A 761 20.07 26.85 23.88
N THR A 762 20.09 26.81 25.20
CA THR A 762 21.15 26.17 25.98
C THR A 762 21.00 24.64 26.00
N GLU A 763 19.76 24.15 26.09
CA GLU A 763 19.46 22.71 26.12
C GLU A 763 19.57 22.03 24.74
N TYR A 764 19.37 22.79 23.66
CA TYR A 764 19.33 22.26 22.29
C TYR A 764 20.35 22.94 21.38
N PRO A 765 21.66 22.67 21.57
CA PRO A 765 22.70 23.34 20.81
C PRO A 765 22.65 23.04 19.30
N THR A 766 21.95 22.01 18.85
CA THR A 766 21.80 21.69 17.42
C THR A 766 20.62 22.39 16.75
N VAL A 767 19.82 23.18 17.50
CA VAL A 767 18.68 23.96 17.00
C VAL A 767 19.06 25.44 17.05
N LYS A 768 18.78 26.18 15.97
CA LYS A 768 19.04 27.61 15.93
C LYS A 768 17.79 28.38 16.35
N PHE A 769 17.83 28.96 17.54
CA PHE A 769 16.78 29.85 18.01
C PHE A 769 17.08 31.30 17.59
N CYS A 770 16.06 31.98 17.08
CA CYS A 770 16.15 33.39 16.68
C CYS A 770 14.94 34.16 17.18
N ARG A 771 15.11 35.45 17.41
CA ARG A 771 13.99 36.36 17.66
C ARG A 771 14.10 37.62 16.80
N ILE A 772 12.96 38.14 16.37
CA ILE A 772 12.86 39.34 15.53
C ILE A 772 11.70 40.21 15.99
N ASP A 773 11.94 41.52 16.10
CA ASP A 773 10.87 42.47 16.37
C ASP A 773 9.90 42.51 15.18
N ALA A 774 8.59 42.50 15.44
CA ALA A 774 7.54 42.51 14.43
C ALA A 774 7.69 43.66 13.44
N VAL A 775 8.21 44.82 13.88
CA VAL A 775 8.53 45.96 13.01
C VAL A 775 9.75 45.67 12.14
N ALA A 776 10.81 45.12 12.73
CA ALA A 776 12.05 44.77 12.03
C ALA A 776 11.85 43.69 10.95
N SER A 777 10.84 42.83 11.09
CA SER A 777 10.48 41.80 10.11
C SER A 777 10.05 42.33 8.74
N GLY A 778 9.70 43.62 8.64
CA GLY A 778 9.14 44.23 7.43
C GLY A 778 7.66 43.89 7.19
N ALA A 779 6.98 43.26 8.16
CA ALA A 779 5.59 42.84 8.09
C ALA A 779 4.75 43.33 9.28
N ALA A 780 5.07 44.50 9.84
CA ALA A 780 4.41 45.07 11.03
C ALA A 780 2.88 45.10 10.95
N GLU A 781 2.32 45.40 9.77
CA GLU A 781 0.86 45.45 9.54
C GLU A 781 0.17 44.08 9.64
N ARG A 782 0.94 42.98 9.53
CA ARG A 782 0.44 41.60 9.61
C ARG A 782 0.57 41.00 11.01
N PHE A 783 1.29 41.64 11.91
CA PHE A 783 1.55 41.18 13.27
C PHE A 783 0.93 42.15 14.29
N SER A 784 -0.40 42.16 14.34
CA SER A 784 -1.14 42.82 15.42
C SER A 784 -0.92 42.11 16.77
N ASP A 785 -1.26 42.78 17.86
CA ASP A 785 -1.06 42.23 19.22
C ASP A 785 -1.81 40.90 19.42
N ASP A 786 -2.92 40.67 18.70
CA ASP A 786 -3.75 39.45 18.78
C ASP A 786 -3.09 38.20 18.16
N VAL A 787 -2.09 38.36 17.31
CA VAL A 787 -1.37 37.24 16.67
C VAL A 787 0.02 37.02 17.25
N LEU A 788 0.43 37.85 18.22
CA LEU A 788 1.71 37.76 18.90
C LEU A 788 1.56 37.10 20.29
N PRO A 789 2.55 36.33 20.77
CA PRO A 789 3.79 35.93 20.07
C PRO A 789 3.54 34.93 18.93
N THR A 790 4.33 35.05 17.85
CA THR A 790 4.31 34.08 16.74
C THR A 790 5.60 33.27 16.71
N LEU A 791 5.50 31.94 16.59
CA LEU A 791 6.63 31.03 16.37
C LEU A 791 6.60 30.45 14.96
N LEU A 792 7.68 30.64 14.22
CA LEU A 792 7.90 30.04 12.91
C LEU A 792 9.04 29.03 12.99
N VAL A 793 8.84 27.82 12.46
CA VAL A 793 9.85 26.75 12.48
C VAL A 793 10.20 26.37 11.05
N TYR A 794 11.48 26.39 10.73
CA TYR A 794 12.04 26.10 9.41
C TYR A 794 13.03 24.95 9.46
N LYS A 795 13.10 24.18 8.37
CA LYS A 795 14.15 23.18 8.13
C LYS A 795 14.44 23.10 6.63
N ALA A 796 15.72 23.11 6.26
CA ALA A 796 16.17 23.10 4.86
C ALA A 796 15.54 24.21 3.99
N GLY A 797 15.24 25.38 4.58
CA GLY A 797 14.61 26.52 3.90
C GLY A 797 13.09 26.43 3.74
N GLU A 798 12.45 25.35 4.18
CA GLU A 798 11.00 25.17 4.16
C GLU A 798 10.37 25.48 5.53
N LEU A 799 9.20 26.14 5.54
CA LEU A 799 8.42 26.41 6.74
C LEU A 799 7.67 25.13 7.14
N ILE A 800 8.01 24.56 8.30
CA ILE A 800 7.45 23.31 8.82
C ILE A 800 6.55 23.51 10.05
N GLY A 801 6.58 24.69 10.68
CA GLY A 801 5.67 25.07 11.77
C GLY A 801 5.35 26.55 11.73
N ASN A 802 4.09 26.91 11.97
CA ASN A 802 3.60 28.30 11.99
C ASN A 802 2.53 28.44 13.06
N PHE A 803 2.89 29.06 14.19
CA PHE A 803 2.04 29.17 15.37
C PHE A 803 1.82 30.64 15.69
N LEU A 804 0.64 31.15 15.32
CA LEU A 804 0.18 32.48 15.67
C LEU A 804 -0.39 32.46 17.09
N ALA A 805 -0.17 33.53 17.86
CA ALA A 805 -0.60 33.64 19.26
C ALA A 805 -0.26 32.37 20.07
N CYS A 806 0.98 31.87 19.93
CA CYS A 806 1.32 30.51 20.33
C CYS A 806 1.13 30.25 21.84
N THR A 807 1.14 31.29 22.67
CA THR A 807 0.86 31.21 24.11
C THR A 807 -0.59 30.87 24.44
N GLN A 808 -1.55 30.97 23.51
CA GLN A 808 -2.92 30.47 23.72
C GLN A 808 -2.99 28.94 23.87
N HIS A 809 -1.94 28.24 23.42
CA HIS A 809 -1.80 26.79 23.57
C HIS A 809 -1.02 26.40 24.83
N LEU A 810 -0.59 27.39 25.62
CA LEU A 810 0.16 27.21 26.87
C LEU A 810 -0.72 27.66 28.05
N ASN A 811 -0.31 27.30 29.26
CA ASN A 811 -0.98 27.75 30.48
C ASN A 811 -0.78 29.28 30.68
N GLU A 812 -1.63 29.91 31.51
CA GLU A 812 -1.54 31.36 31.82
C GLU A 812 -0.16 31.78 32.37
N GLU A 813 0.52 30.84 33.04
CA GLU A 813 1.94 30.89 33.36
C GLU A 813 2.60 29.65 32.74
N PHE A 814 3.65 29.83 31.92
CA PHE A 814 4.34 28.76 31.23
C PHE A 814 5.86 28.92 31.34
N PHE A 815 6.57 27.79 31.28
CA PHE A 815 8.02 27.71 31.38
C PHE A 815 8.64 27.06 30.14
N ALA A 816 9.97 27.03 30.07
CA ALA A 816 10.71 26.45 28.95
C ALA A 816 10.29 25.00 28.64
N THR A 817 9.99 24.20 29.67
CA THR A 817 9.50 22.82 29.55
C THR A 817 8.12 22.72 28.89
N ASP A 818 7.25 23.72 29.08
CA ASP A 818 5.93 23.76 28.44
C ASP A 818 6.06 24.10 26.96
N VAL A 819 6.96 25.03 26.61
CA VAL A 819 7.30 25.37 25.23
C VAL A 819 7.98 24.19 24.53
N GLU A 820 8.86 23.47 25.23
CA GLU A 820 9.49 22.23 24.76
C GLU A 820 8.43 21.15 24.48
N ALA A 821 7.55 20.87 25.45
CA ALA A 821 6.48 19.88 25.30
C ALA A 821 5.54 20.24 24.15
N PHE A 822 5.20 21.52 24.01
CA PHE A 822 4.44 22.04 22.88
C PHE A 822 5.14 21.73 21.55
N LEU A 823 6.42 22.10 21.38
CA LEU A 823 7.16 21.84 20.14
C LEU A 823 7.38 20.33 19.88
N ASN A 824 7.60 19.54 20.92
CA ASN A 824 7.73 18.08 20.85
C ASN A 824 6.42 17.39 20.42
N SER A 825 5.26 17.91 20.84
CA SER A 825 3.95 17.37 20.44
C SER A 825 3.73 17.43 18.92
N TYR A 826 4.43 18.34 18.23
CA TYR A 826 4.45 18.46 16.76
C TYR A 826 5.69 17.83 16.11
N GLY A 827 6.57 17.18 16.89
CA GLY A 827 7.80 16.56 16.40
C GLY A 827 8.82 17.56 15.84
N LEU A 828 8.82 18.80 16.34
CA LEU A 828 9.64 19.90 15.82
C LEU A 828 11.00 20.04 16.53
N MET A 829 11.22 19.33 17.63
CA MET A 829 12.48 19.31 18.38
C MET A 829 13.21 17.97 18.20
N PRO A 830 14.55 17.95 18.16
CA PRO A 830 15.33 16.72 18.17
C PRO A 830 15.25 16.03 19.54
N GLU A 831 15.50 14.71 19.60
CA GLU A 831 15.57 13.97 20.86
C GLU A 831 16.73 14.49 21.73
N LYS A 832 16.48 14.69 23.04
CA LYS A 832 17.51 15.12 24.01
C LYS A 832 18.59 14.04 24.12
N GLU A 833 19.86 14.42 23.96
CA GLU A 833 20.98 13.57 24.33
C GLU A 833 20.94 13.39 25.86
N LEU A 834 20.71 12.16 26.33
CA LEU A 834 20.76 11.85 27.76
C LEU A 834 22.17 12.17 28.30
N PRO A 835 22.32 13.03 29.33
CA PRO A 835 23.61 13.19 29.98
C PRO A 835 24.04 11.85 30.55
N GLY A 836 25.27 11.45 30.26
CA GLY A 836 25.84 10.19 30.75
C GLY A 836 25.72 10.12 32.26
N ILE A 837 25.14 9.02 32.75
CA ILE A 837 25.10 8.69 34.18
C ILE A 837 26.55 8.61 34.67
N GLU A 838 26.98 9.63 35.43
CA GLU A 838 28.13 9.51 36.32
C GLU A 838 27.70 8.62 37.48
N ASN A 839 28.37 7.46 37.61
CA ASN A 839 28.15 6.54 38.71
C ASN A 839 28.72 7.17 40.00
N GLU A 840 27.86 7.73 40.84
CA GLU A 840 28.14 7.93 42.26
C GLU A 840 27.90 6.62 43.03
N GLU A 841 28.71 5.58 42.80
CA GLU A 841 28.81 4.42 43.72
C GLU A 841 30.24 3.85 43.68
N GLU A 842 31.20 4.63 44.19
CA GLU A 842 32.50 4.12 44.67
C GLU A 842 32.97 5.04 45.81
N ASN A 843 32.30 4.90 46.95
CA ASN A 843 32.83 5.25 48.27
C ASN A 843 31.99 4.51 49.31
N ASP A 844 32.15 3.19 49.34
CA ASP A 844 32.08 2.43 50.58
C ASP A 844 32.83 1.10 50.38
N VAL A 845 33.65 0.78 51.39
CA VAL A 845 34.45 -0.43 51.60
C VAL A 845 35.93 -0.37 51.12
N GLU A 846 36.74 0.13 52.07
CA GLU A 846 38.18 -0.08 52.39
C GLU A 846 39.28 0.05 51.32
#